data_AF-A0A8H7IZQ7-F1
#
_entry.id   AF-A0A8H7IZQ7-F1
#
_cell.length_a   1.000
_cell.length_b   1.000
_cell.length_c   1.000
_cell.angle_alpha   90.00
_cell.angle_beta   90.00
_cell.angle_gamma   90.00
#
_symmetry.space_group_name_H-M   'P 1'
#
loop_
_entity.id
_entity.type
_entity.pdbx_description
1 polymer ?
#
loop_
_entity_poly.entity_id
_entity_poly.type
_entity_poly.pdbx_seq_one_letter_code
_entity_poly.pdbx_strand_id
1 'polypeptide(L)'
;MVVHLFTRQGLGSLPPPPPQEYLDENLAPKMLAVDGTLFGLALLFVLLRIYVRAVMLKTFGIDDWIMVLAAILSTVCFSLFVALTKNGVGRHAEFYTYVRPDLLSVFFQLAWWYAWIVVIAYTSIKISIAYFLLRLANHRRHWRWVLYTTIIVLLLFTIGSVLSLILQCTPIRAAWDFNLRSPFGDAVCYSPTIYRNTGVFNSVFNLFTDLLLATLPIPMVWKLQTNLKTRISLCVILGLGLFACGTAVYKIPLQYNFFDEKDFSGKGAWYYIWQQIEMNVGIIAACLPTLKPLAVNFFGAVSALTSGERYGSQYASRGTTKARTRPCISNGYLKQAERSEMPSYALEEMYARHKAGSPEGYQCPPDDGVAYAVGQRRGSSAAESDESILRQHKGIMRTTESTITIAAARLTCASNKVRVAPIDGWLSSVDSNLDVMMLKLNLAVLLGELVAGHALRRQTTIDYTSAPPNLSTLSNNSLYSTWRPRSHVLPSYGQTGDPCMHYTDPKTGLFHVGYLHEGASGATTSDLVTYSDLNPDSSPFIRAGGINDPVSVFDGSVIERGINGTPTLLYTSVSYLPIQWTVAYTKGSETQSLAVATDGGRNFTKLEHGPVIPSPPFAVNVTGFRDPFVFQSSQVDDLLKKANGTHYAIISGGVHGQGPSLFLYAEYDNEAGDFQTWEYVGQWWHERANTTWTEEGWAGRWGFNFEVGNFLALDQNGYNPEGELFVTLGAEWSFDPIVPQVSDNREMLWVAGTQSLVNGSLRFEPTMAGRLDAGRSAYAAAGKAVLSSSQASQKSGAPDRFLTYLWLTGDFYGTLDFPKAQQNWTGSLLLPRELSVGYIDVVDNELARDKGAWRVDTEHENGTLTLATLHQRIAREPLAAFKSNATNIITQPGGRRSSGARFDLSPESKHYVLSASVKFPARTNDTKAGFEILSGTHETTRIYYQFSNESVIVDRSNSSAAAATTPGINTENESGKVRLFDVPGGNSSTVETLHITIVVDGGVVEVHVNDRFALSTWIWAWYEDSRDIGFIVEGGEAEFGDVTVWEGLVDAWPQRA
;
A
#
# COMPACT_ATOMS: atom_id res chain seq x y z
N MET A 1 -8.34 -40.88 44.69
CA MET A 1 -8.50 -39.55 44.06
C MET A 1 -7.57 -39.38 42.85
N VAL A 2 -6.24 -39.44 43.02
CA VAL A 2 -5.24 -39.40 41.93
C VAL A 2 -5.43 -40.52 40.90
N VAL A 3 -5.69 -41.76 41.34
CA VAL A 3 -5.94 -42.93 40.48
C VAL A 3 -7.18 -42.78 39.56
N HIS A 4 -8.16 -41.93 39.95
CA HIS A 4 -9.34 -41.69 39.11
C HIS A 4 -9.13 -40.60 38.04
N LEU A 5 -8.16 -39.69 38.25
CA LEU A 5 -7.66 -38.82 37.17
C LEU A 5 -6.86 -39.62 36.13
N PHE A 6 -6.14 -40.67 36.55
CA PHE A 6 -5.48 -41.62 35.63
C PHE A 6 -6.44 -42.50 34.84
N THR A 7 -7.69 -42.71 35.30
CA THR A 7 -8.70 -43.40 34.48
C THR A 7 -9.14 -42.57 33.27
N ARG A 8 -8.92 -41.25 33.29
CA ARG A 8 -9.03 -40.39 32.10
C ARG A 8 -7.87 -40.58 31.10
N GLN A 9 -6.77 -41.18 31.54
CA GLN A 9 -5.57 -41.44 30.74
C GLN A 9 -5.36 -42.94 30.39
N GLY A 10 -6.29 -43.82 30.79
CA GLY A 10 -6.27 -45.24 30.41
C GLY A 10 -5.22 -46.11 31.12
N LEU A 11 -4.62 -45.68 32.22
CA LEU A 11 -3.58 -46.45 32.94
C LEU A 11 -4.08 -46.94 34.31
N GLY A 12 -4.12 -48.27 34.48
CA GLY A 12 -4.55 -48.98 35.71
C GLY A 12 -3.49 -49.05 36.81
N SER A 13 -2.33 -48.42 36.63
CA SER A 13 -1.28 -48.27 37.65
C SER A 13 -0.63 -46.88 37.52
N LEU A 14 -0.22 -46.30 38.65
CA LEU A 14 0.55 -45.06 38.68
C LEU A 14 1.85 -45.26 37.88
N PRO A 15 2.10 -44.50 36.80
CA PRO A 15 3.36 -44.58 36.09
C PRO A 15 4.54 -44.17 37.01
N PRO A 16 5.78 -44.59 36.72
CA PRO A 16 6.94 -44.14 37.49
C PRO A 16 7.03 -42.61 37.47
N PRO A 17 7.48 -41.97 38.57
CA PRO A 17 7.55 -40.52 38.65
C PRO A 17 8.49 -39.98 37.55
N PRO A 18 8.08 -38.93 36.81
CA PRO A 18 8.94 -38.29 35.82
C PRO A 18 10.16 -37.64 36.50
N PRO A 19 11.21 -37.32 35.74
CA PRO A 19 12.43 -36.69 36.28
C PRO A 19 12.13 -35.45 37.13
N GLN A 20 12.90 -35.23 38.20
CA GLN A 20 12.68 -34.11 39.13
C GLN A 20 12.73 -32.74 38.42
N GLU A 21 13.62 -32.60 37.43
CA GLU A 21 13.74 -31.40 36.59
C GLU A 21 12.44 -31.06 35.84
N TYR A 22 11.68 -32.08 35.40
CA TYR A 22 10.38 -31.90 34.76
C TYR A 22 9.33 -31.41 35.77
N LEU A 23 9.32 -31.93 37.01
CA LEU A 23 8.37 -31.50 38.04
C LEU A 23 8.66 -30.09 38.60
N ASP A 24 9.90 -29.63 38.47
CA ASP A 24 10.35 -28.32 38.92
C ASP A 24 10.13 -27.20 37.89
N GLU A 25 9.84 -27.54 36.63
CA GLU A 25 9.51 -26.58 35.58
C GLU A 25 8.24 -25.78 35.95
N ASN A 26 8.36 -24.45 35.89
CA ASN A 26 7.29 -23.54 36.31
C ASN A 26 7.16 -22.36 35.34
N LEU A 27 6.09 -22.38 34.54
CA LEU A 27 5.73 -21.33 33.58
C LEU A 27 5.00 -20.14 34.24
N ALA A 28 4.59 -20.25 35.50
CA ALA A 28 3.81 -19.23 36.19
C ALA A 28 4.42 -17.81 36.15
N PRO A 29 5.74 -17.60 36.33
CA PRO A 29 6.31 -16.25 36.26
C PRO A 29 6.17 -15.61 34.88
N LYS A 30 6.33 -16.39 33.80
CA LYS A 30 6.15 -15.91 32.42
C LYS A 30 4.69 -15.54 32.16
N MET A 31 3.76 -16.38 32.63
CA MET A 31 2.32 -16.16 32.52
C MET A 31 1.87 -14.91 33.27
N LEU A 32 2.37 -14.70 34.49
CA LEU A 32 2.09 -13.50 35.30
C LEU A 32 2.69 -12.22 34.70
N ALA A 33 3.86 -12.30 34.05
CA ALA A 33 4.44 -11.15 33.37
C ALA A 33 3.56 -10.67 32.19
N VAL A 34 3.04 -11.60 31.39
CA VAL A 34 2.16 -11.27 30.25
C VAL A 34 0.81 -10.75 30.74
N ASP A 35 0.15 -11.44 31.67
CA ASP A 35 -1.17 -11.02 32.17
C ASP A 35 -1.09 -9.72 32.99
N GLY A 36 -0.10 -9.61 33.89
CA GLY A 36 0.05 -8.46 34.77
C GLY A 36 0.35 -7.15 34.02
N THR A 37 1.12 -7.21 32.93
CA THR A 37 1.40 -6.04 32.10
C THR A 37 0.16 -5.56 31.36
N LEU A 38 -0.60 -6.47 30.74
CA LEU A 38 -1.84 -6.14 30.04
C LEU A 38 -2.94 -5.65 31.00
N PHE A 39 -3.07 -6.28 32.17
CA PHE A 39 -3.99 -5.84 33.22
C PHE A 39 -3.64 -4.43 33.72
N GLY A 40 -2.35 -4.15 33.98
CA GLY A 40 -1.89 -2.82 34.38
C GLY A 40 -2.21 -1.75 33.33
N LEU A 41 -2.04 -2.08 32.04
CA LEU A 41 -2.41 -1.20 30.94
C LEU A 41 -3.93 -0.97 30.89
N ALA A 42 -4.75 -2.01 31.03
CA ALA A 42 -6.20 -1.89 31.04
C ALA A 42 -6.71 -1.00 32.19
N LEU A 43 -6.16 -1.17 33.40
CA LEU A 43 -6.49 -0.30 34.55
C LEU A 43 -6.12 1.17 34.29
N LEU A 44 -4.95 1.42 33.70
CA LEU A 44 -4.53 2.78 33.34
C LEU A 44 -5.56 3.45 32.41
N PHE A 45 -6.04 2.73 31.39
CA PHE A 45 -7.03 3.26 30.45
C PHE A 45 -8.39 3.54 31.12
N VAL A 46 -8.81 2.70 32.08
CA VAL A 46 -10.03 2.94 32.87
C VAL A 46 -9.88 4.17 33.76
N LEU A 47 -8.73 4.34 34.44
CA LEU A 47 -8.46 5.52 35.26
C LEU A 47 -8.44 6.81 34.42
N LEU A 48 -7.81 6.78 33.26
CA LEU A 48 -7.82 7.90 32.30
C LEU A 48 -9.24 8.20 31.83
N ARG A 49 -10.05 7.18 31.55
CA ARG A 49 -11.47 7.35 31.19
C ARG A 49 -12.25 8.03 32.32
N ILE A 50 -12.09 7.59 33.57
CA ILE A 50 -12.74 8.19 34.74
C ILE A 50 -12.30 9.66 34.89
N TYR A 51 -11.01 9.95 34.79
CA TYR A 51 -10.49 11.31 34.89
C TYR A 51 -11.09 12.23 33.82
N VAL A 52 -11.09 11.80 32.55
CA VAL A 52 -11.66 12.60 31.45
C VAL A 52 -13.16 12.80 31.65
N ARG A 53 -13.91 11.78 32.08
CA ARG A 53 -15.38 11.82 32.11
C ARG A 53 -15.93 12.47 33.39
N ALA A 54 -15.29 12.27 34.53
CA ALA A 54 -15.69 12.83 35.82
C ALA A 54 -15.10 14.23 36.06
N VAL A 55 -13.82 14.44 35.75
CA VAL A 55 -13.12 15.70 36.08
C VAL A 55 -13.11 16.66 34.90
N MET A 56 -12.62 16.24 33.72
CA MET A 56 -12.47 17.15 32.58
C MET A 56 -13.81 17.53 31.94
N LEU A 57 -14.64 16.53 31.60
CA LEU A 57 -15.89 16.73 30.86
C LEU A 57 -17.12 16.84 31.77
N LYS A 58 -17.02 16.43 33.05
CA LYS A 58 -18.13 16.41 34.03
C LYS A 58 -19.43 15.80 33.50
N THR A 59 -19.33 14.71 32.73
CA THR A 59 -20.47 14.05 32.05
C THR A 59 -20.48 12.54 32.33
N PHE A 60 -20.30 12.13 33.57
CA PHE A 60 -20.26 10.71 33.96
C PHE A 60 -21.58 9.99 33.63
N GLY A 61 -21.51 8.91 32.86
CA GLY A 61 -22.68 8.17 32.34
C GLY A 61 -22.85 6.78 32.94
N ILE A 62 -23.94 6.11 32.55
CA ILE A 62 -24.22 4.70 32.90
C ILE A 62 -23.14 3.77 32.31
N ASP A 63 -22.68 4.06 31.10
CA ASP A 63 -21.58 3.35 30.46
C ASP A 63 -20.28 3.40 31.27
N ASP A 64 -20.02 4.51 31.96
CA ASP A 64 -18.85 4.70 32.83
C ASP A 64 -18.96 3.89 34.14
N TRP A 65 -20.15 3.83 34.78
CA TRP A 65 -20.39 2.96 35.95
C TRP A 65 -20.22 1.47 35.63
N ILE A 66 -20.71 1.04 34.47
CA ILE A 66 -20.61 -0.35 34.04
C ILE A 66 -19.14 -0.70 33.70
N MET A 67 -18.36 0.24 33.18
CA MET A 67 -16.93 0.05 32.97
C MET A 67 -16.14 -0.06 34.29
N VAL A 68 -16.52 0.71 35.32
CA VAL A 68 -15.95 0.56 36.68
C VAL A 68 -16.26 -0.84 37.24
N LEU A 69 -17.50 -1.33 37.07
CA LEU A 69 -17.85 -2.69 37.45
C LEU A 69 -17.00 -3.73 36.69
N ALA A 70 -16.80 -3.55 35.38
CA ALA A 70 -15.94 -4.43 34.58
C ALA A 70 -14.48 -4.43 35.07
N ALA A 71 -13.94 -3.27 35.46
CA ALA A 71 -12.59 -3.16 36.01
C ALA A 71 -12.44 -3.84 37.39
N ILE A 72 -13.46 -3.73 38.26
CA ILE A 72 -13.50 -4.45 39.54
C ILE A 72 -13.50 -5.96 39.29
N LEU A 73 -14.36 -6.44 38.38
CA LEU A 73 -14.44 -7.86 38.03
C LEU A 73 -13.14 -8.37 37.40
N SER A 74 -12.51 -7.58 36.52
CA SER A 74 -11.18 -7.90 35.95
C SER A 74 -10.11 -7.99 37.04
N THR A 75 -10.13 -7.10 38.04
CA THR A 75 -9.20 -7.14 39.19
C THR A 75 -9.41 -8.41 40.04
N VAL A 76 -10.67 -8.83 40.22
CA VAL A 76 -11.00 -10.08 40.90
C VAL A 76 -10.51 -11.29 40.10
N CYS A 77 -10.72 -11.31 38.77
CA CYS A 77 -10.20 -12.35 37.88
C CYS A 77 -8.68 -12.44 37.92
N PHE A 78 -7.97 -11.30 37.85
CA PHE A 78 -6.51 -11.25 37.98
C PHE A 78 -6.04 -11.77 39.35
N SER A 79 -6.70 -11.38 40.44
CA SER A 79 -6.38 -11.87 41.78
C SER A 79 -6.59 -13.38 41.93
N LEU A 80 -7.67 -13.91 41.34
CA LEU A 80 -7.92 -15.34 41.27
C LEU A 80 -6.88 -16.07 40.41
N PHE A 81 -6.41 -15.46 39.31
CA PHE A 81 -5.34 -16.02 38.48
C PHE A 81 -3.99 -16.04 39.21
N VAL A 82 -3.67 -15.00 39.99
CA VAL A 82 -2.50 -15.00 40.90
C VAL A 82 -2.64 -16.08 41.98
N ALA A 83 -3.85 -16.31 42.50
CA ALA A 83 -4.08 -17.41 43.43
C ALA A 83 -3.93 -18.79 42.75
N LEU A 84 -4.41 -18.93 41.51
CA LEU A 84 -4.27 -20.15 40.71
C LEU A 84 -2.80 -20.50 40.43
N THR A 85 -1.98 -19.51 40.06
CA THR A 85 -0.52 -19.70 39.83
C THR A 85 0.21 -20.11 41.11
N LYS A 86 -0.14 -19.52 42.26
CA LYS A 86 0.40 -19.93 43.57
C LYS A 86 0.03 -21.37 43.95
N ASN A 87 -1.11 -21.87 43.47
CA ASN A 87 -1.61 -23.21 43.78
C ASN A 87 -1.24 -24.26 42.71
N GLY A 88 -0.38 -23.93 41.74
CA GLY A 88 0.21 -24.90 40.81
C GLY A 88 -0.16 -24.72 39.34
N VAL A 89 -0.85 -23.65 38.94
CA VAL A 89 -1.01 -23.30 37.51
C VAL A 89 0.32 -22.83 36.94
N GLY A 90 0.69 -23.36 35.77
CA GLY A 90 2.00 -23.19 35.14
C GLY A 90 2.98 -24.31 35.47
N ARG A 91 2.60 -25.27 36.32
CA ARG A 91 3.35 -26.52 36.58
C ARG A 91 2.62 -27.69 35.93
N HIS A 92 3.37 -28.72 35.52
CA HIS A 92 2.78 -29.90 34.91
C HIS A 92 1.74 -30.59 35.80
N ALA A 93 0.69 -31.18 35.21
CA ALA A 93 -0.40 -31.83 35.95
C ALA A 93 0.08 -32.92 36.92
N GLU A 94 1.21 -33.56 36.60
CA GLU A 94 1.92 -34.53 37.42
C GLU A 94 2.39 -33.96 38.77
N PHE A 95 2.56 -32.63 38.91
CA PHE A 95 2.86 -31.95 40.18
C PHE A 95 1.79 -32.20 41.25
N TYR A 96 0.51 -32.17 40.88
CA TYR A 96 -0.59 -32.47 41.79
C TYR A 96 -0.65 -33.96 42.15
N THR A 97 -0.06 -34.82 41.32
CA THR A 97 -0.05 -36.27 41.55
C THR A 97 1.08 -36.69 42.49
N TYR A 98 2.30 -36.22 42.22
CA TYR A 98 3.51 -36.71 42.89
C TYR A 98 4.04 -35.79 44.00
N VAL A 99 3.70 -34.50 43.98
CA VAL A 99 4.30 -33.50 44.89
C VAL A 99 3.28 -32.97 45.91
N ARG A 100 2.13 -32.46 45.46
CA ARG A 100 1.12 -31.84 46.34
C ARG A 100 -0.34 -32.14 45.93
N PRO A 101 -0.87 -33.34 46.28
CA PRO A 101 -2.24 -33.75 45.94
C PRO A 101 -3.34 -33.00 46.69
N ASP A 102 -3.01 -32.34 47.80
CA ASP A 102 -3.89 -31.50 48.59
C ASP A 102 -4.32 -30.22 47.86
N LEU A 103 -3.51 -29.72 46.92
CA LEU A 103 -3.77 -28.46 46.21
C LEU A 103 -4.77 -28.59 45.05
N LEU A 104 -5.08 -29.81 44.62
CA LEU A 104 -5.93 -30.06 43.45
C LEU A 104 -7.38 -29.58 43.67
N SER A 105 -7.96 -29.84 44.84
CA SER A 105 -9.31 -29.38 45.18
C SER A 105 -9.39 -27.86 45.28
N VAL A 106 -8.33 -27.23 45.82
CA VAL A 106 -8.18 -25.76 45.89
C VAL A 106 -8.08 -25.15 44.49
N PHE A 107 -7.32 -25.77 43.58
CA PHE A 107 -7.22 -25.35 42.19
C PHE A 107 -8.59 -25.35 41.49
N PHE A 108 -9.34 -26.46 41.55
CA PHE A 108 -10.66 -26.54 40.92
C PHE A 108 -11.68 -25.60 41.58
N GLN A 109 -11.54 -25.33 42.88
CA GLN A 109 -12.38 -24.34 43.57
C GLN A 109 -12.11 -22.92 43.06
N LEU A 110 -10.84 -22.52 42.92
CA LEU A 110 -10.46 -21.22 42.37
C LEU A 110 -10.86 -21.08 40.90
N ALA A 111 -10.68 -22.14 40.10
CA ALA A 111 -11.11 -22.18 38.70
C ALA A 111 -12.63 -22.08 38.56
N TRP A 112 -13.39 -22.66 39.50
CA TRP A 112 -14.84 -22.55 39.54
C TRP A 112 -15.31 -21.11 39.78
N TRP A 113 -14.71 -20.40 40.74
CA TRP A 113 -14.99 -18.96 40.95
C TRP A 113 -14.63 -18.14 39.71
N TYR A 114 -13.46 -18.39 39.14
CA TYR A 114 -12.99 -17.69 37.95
C TYR A 114 -13.95 -17.88 36.75
N ALA A 115 -14.44 -19.09 36.52
CA ALA A 115 -15.19 -19.47 35.31
C ALA A 115 -16.46 -18.67 35.08
N TRP A 116 -17.22 -18.32 36.12
CA TRP A 116 -18.46 -17.54 35.95
C TRP A 116 -18.24 -16.03 36.17
N ILE A 117 -17.26 -15.62 36.99
CA ILE A 117 -16.92 -14.19 37.17
C ILE A 117 -16.41 -13.59 35.86
N VAL A 118 -15.57 -14.33 35.12
CA VAL A 118 -15.04 -13.85 33.83
C VAL A 118 -16.15 -13.64 32.79
N VAL A 119 -17.19 -14.47 32.80
CA VAL A 119 -18.35 -14.33 31.89
C VAL A 119 -19.14 -13.05 32.20
N ILE A 120 -19.32 -12.73 33.48
CA ILE A 120 -19.95 -11.48 33.92
C ILE A 120 -19.07 -10.28 33.52
N ALA A 121 -17.75 -10.41 33.63
CA ALA A 121 -16.80 -9.37 33.22
C ALA A 121 -16.90 -9.07 31.72
N TYR A 122 -16.88 -10.09 30.84
CA TYR A 122 -17.06 -9.91 29.40
C TYR A 122 -18.37 -9.21 29.05
N THR A 123 -19.45 -9.62 29.71
CA THR A 123 -20.78 -9.05 29.45
C THR A 123 -20.84 -7.59 29.91
N SER A 124 -20.20 -7.25 31.03
CA SER A 124 -20.12 -5.88 31.53
C SER A 124 -19.38 -4.96 30.55
N ILE A 125 -18.28 -5.42 29.95
CA ILE A 125 -17.55 -4.68 28.90
C ILE A 125 -18.47 -4.43 27.70
N LYS A 126 -19.14 -5.47 27.20
CA LYS A 126 -20.05 -5.41 26.04
C LYS A 126 -21.24 -4.47 26.29
N ILE A 127 -21.82 -4.52 27.48
CA ILE A 127 -22.92 -3.64 27.88
C ILE A 127 -22.44 -2.19 27.96
N SER A 128 -21.25 -1.92 28.51
CA SER A 128 -20.67 -0.57 28.53
C SER A 128 -20.49 -0.01 27.11
N ILE A 129 -19.98 -0.82 26.17
CA ILE A 129 -19.87 -0.45 24.74
C ILE A 129 -21.26 -0.18 24.14
N ALA A 130 -22.24 -1.05 24.40
CA ALA A 130 -23.59 -0.89 23.88
C ALA A 130 -24.28 0.40 24.40
N TYR A 131 -24.11 0.76 25.67
CA TYR A 131 -24.61 2.03 26.23
C TYR A 131 -23.87 3.24 25.67
N PHE A 132 -22.56 3.13 25.42
CA PHE A 132 -21.80 4.16 24.71
C PHE A 132 -22.35 4.39 23.29
N LEU A 133 -22.66 3.32 22.55
CA LEU A 133 -23.29 3.39 21.22
C LEU A 133 -24.73 3.93 21.28
N LEU A 134 -25.51 3.59 22.30
CA LEU A 134 -26.86 4.11 22.51
C LEU A 134 -26.87 5.63 22.66
N ARG A 135 -25.87 6.19 23.36
CA ARG A 135 -25.71 7.63 23.51
C ARG A 135 -25.40 8.31 22.17
N LEU A 136 -24.65 7.65 21.30
CA LEU A 136 -24.33 8.17 19.97
C LEU A 136 -25.54 8.08 19.01
N ALA A 137 -26.48 7.15 19.24
CA ALA A 137 -27.62 6.86 18.36
C ALA A 137 -28.83 7.79 18.55
N ASN A 138 -28.66 8.93 19.23
CA ASN A 138 -29.75 9.66 19.90
C ASN A 138 -30.90 10.13 18.97
N HIS A 139 -30.65 10.32 17.67
CA HIS A 139 -31.68 10.75 16.68
C HIS A 139 -32.24 9.64 15.76
N ARG A 140 -31.78 8.38 15.88
CA ARG A 140 -32.21 7.29 14.98
C ARG A 140 -32.89 6.15 15.75
N ARG A 141 -34.22 6.17 15.80
CA ARG A 141 -35.05 5.21 16.56
C ARG A 141 -34.75 3.73 16.27
N HIS A 142 -34.45 3.36 15.02
CA HIS A 142 -34.16 1.97 14.63
C HIS A 142 -32.88 1.42 15.29
N TRP A 143 -31.79 2.18 15.33
CA TRP A 143 -30.54 1.75 15.97
C TRP A 143 -30.67 1.57 17.48
N ARG A 144 -31.53 2.37 18.13
CA ARG A 144 -31.80 2.21 19.56
C ARG A 144 -32.51 0.90 19.86
N TRP A 145 -33.50 0.52 19.03
CA TRP A 145 -34.17 -0.78 19.17
C TRP A 145 -33.20 -1.94 19.00
N VAL A 146 -32.31 -1.90 18.00
CA VAL A 146 -31.28 -2.93 17.80
C VAL A 146 -30.38 -3.04 19.04
N LEU A 147 -29.87 -1.92 19.56
CA LEU A 147 -28.98 -1.91 20.73
C LEU A 147 -29.66 -2.37 22.02
N TYR A 148 -30.93 -1.98 22.28
CA TYR A 148 -31.67 -2.48 23.43
C TYR A 148 -31.92 -3.99 23.33
N THR A 149 -32.27 -4.49 22.14
CA THR A 149 -32.41 -5.93 21.89
C THR A 149 -31.09 -6.67 22.13
N THR A 150 -29.96 -6.12 21.64
CA THR A 150 -28.63 -6.70 21.90
C THR A 150 -28.31 -6.76 23.40
N ILE A 151 -28.61 -5.71 24.17
CA ILE A 151 -28.38 -5.71 25.63
C ILE A 151 -29.25 -6.76 26.33
N ILE A 152 -30.54 -6.87 25.99
CA ILE A 152 -31.44 -7.87 26.59
C ILE A 152 -30.96 -9.29 26.26
N VAL A 153 -30.58 -9.54 25.00
CA VAL A 153 -30.06 -10.84 24.56
C VAL A 153 -28.77 -11.20 25.30
N LEU A 154 -27.84 -10.25 25.45
CA LEU A 154 -26.62 -10.43 26.24
C LEU A 154 -26.92 -10.78 27.70
N LEU A 155 -27.82 -10.05 28.36
CA LEU A 155 -28.19 -10.31 29.76
C LEU A 155 -28.82 -11.69 29.94
N LEU A 156 -29.77 -12.07 29.09
CA LEU A 156 -30.43 -13.38 29.16
C LEU A 156 -29.43 -14.52 28.92
N PHE A 157 -28.54 -14.35 27.94
CA PHE A 157 -27.50 -15.32 27.63
C PHE A 157 -26.51 -15.50 28.80
N THR A 158 -26.09 -14.40 29.41
CA THR A 158 -25.16 -14.41 30.55
C THR A 158 -25.80 -15.04 31.78
N ILE A 159 -27.06 -14.77 32.06
CA ILE A 159 -27.79 -15.45 33.14
C ILE A 159 -27.82 -16.97 32.90
N GLY A 160 -28.17 -17.41 31.68
CA GLY A 160 -28.17 -18.83 31.34
C GLY A 160 -26.78 -19.48 31.46
N SER A 161 -25.74 -18.77 31.04
CA SER A 161 -24.35 -19.24 31.10
C SER A 161 -23.79 -19.30 32.52
N VAL A 162 -24.10 -18.31 33.36
CA VAL A 162 -23.68 -18.31 34.77
C VAL A 162 -24.41 -19.40 35.54
N LEU A 163 -25.72 -19.58 35.32
CA LEU A 163 -26.49 -20.64 35.96
C LEU A 163 -25.97 -22.03 35.57
N SER A 164 -25.61 -22.26 34.30
CA SER A 164 -25.06 -23.55 33.85
C SER A 164 -23.67 -23.84 34.43
N LEU A 165 -22.85 -22.82 34.68
CA LEU A 165 -21.54 -22.96 35.32
C LEU A 165 -21.63 -23.18 36.84
N ILE A 166 -22.56 -22.49 37.52
CA ILE A 166 -22.79 -22.64 38.96
C ILE A 166 -23.41 -24.00 39.27
N LEU A 167 -24.43 -24.41 38.49
CA LEU A 167 -25.22 -25.62 38.71
C LEU A 167 -24.69 -26.85 37.95
N GLN A 168 -23.42 -26.83 37.54
CA GLN A 168 -22.79 -27.94 36.81
C GLN A 168 -22.77 -29.29 37.57
N CYS A 169 -22.96 -29.26 38.90
CA CYS A 169 -23.01 -30.42 39.77
C CYS A 169 -24.10 -30.26 40.84
N THR A 170 -24.73 -31.37 41.22
CA THR A 170 -25.67 -31.47 42.34
C THR A 170 -25.18 -32.55 43.32
N PRO A 171 -24.75 -32.18 44.55
CA PRO A 171 -24.62 -30.83 45.12
C PRO A 171 -23.46 -30.01 44.52
N ILE A 172 -23.57 -28.68 44.53
CA ILE A 172 -22.58 -27.74 43.92
C ILE A 172 -21.15 -27.99 44.41
N ARG A 173 -20.97 -28.39 45.67
CA ARG A 173 -19.65 -28.69 46.26
C ARG A 173 -18.88 -29.77 45.49
N ALA A 174 -19.59 -30.68 44.81
CA ALA A 174 -18.97 -31.70 43.97
C ALA A 174 -18.26 -31.11 42.74
N ALA A 175 -18.40 -29.80 42.45
CA ALA A 175 -17.64 -29.11 41.41
C ALA A 175 -16.12 -29.11 41.66
N TRP A 176 -15.69 -29.03 42.91
CA TRP A 176 -14.25 -29.00 43.29
C TRP A 176 -13.86 -30.09 44.30
N ASP A 177 -14.83 -30.69 45.01
CA ASP A 177 -14.61 -31.86 45.85
C ASP A 177 -14.93 -33.15 45.08
N PHE A 178 -13.87 -33.81 44.59
CA PHE A 178 -13.99 -35.04 43.81
C PHE A 178 -14.39 -36.26 44.65
N ASN A 179 -14.32 -36.20 45.98
CA ASN A 179 -14.72 -37.31 46.84
C ASN A 179 -16.24 -37.50 46.86
N LEU A 180 -16.99 -36.48 46.49
CA LEU A 180 -18.46 -36.53 46.37
C LEU A 180 -18.91 -37.14 45.03
N ARG A 181 -18.00 -37.36 44.07
CA ARG A 181 -18.29 -37.92 42.75
C ARG A 181 -18.17 -39.45 42.75
N SER A 182 -18.84 -40.10 41.80
CA SER A 182 -18.70 -41.53 41.57
C SER A 182 -17.23 -41.91 41.29
N PRO A 183 -16.68 -42.97 41.91
CA PRO A 183 -17.39 -44.02 42.66
C PRO A 183 -17.53 -43.80 44.18
N PHE A 184 -17.02 -42.69 44.74
CA PHE A 184 -16.96 -42.47 46.19
C PHE A 184 -18.19 -41.76 46.77
N GLY A 185 -18.96 -41.05 45.93
CA GLY A 185 -20.21 -40.41 46.29
C GLY A 185 -21.25 -40.47 45.17
N ASP A 186 -22.45 -40.00 45.49
CA ASP A 186 -23.68 -40.04 44.69
C ASP A 186 -23.99 -38.72 43.96
N ALA A 187 -23.03 -37.78 43.90
CA ALA A 187 -23.23 -36.51 43.20
C ALA A 187 -23.34 -36.69 41.69
N VAL A 188 -24.30 -35.98 41.10
CA VAL A 188 -24.51 -35.93 39.64
C VAL A 188 -23.87 -34.65 39.10
N CYS A 189 -22.96 -34.79 38.13
CA CYS A 189 -22.28 -33.68 37.47
C CYS A 189 -22.43 -33.78 35.96
N TYR A 190 -22.29 -32.65 35.26
CA TYR A 190 -22.21 -32.64 33.80
C TYR A 190 -21.06 -33.54 33.32
N SER A 191 -21.33 -34.32 32.27
CA SER A 191 -20.27 -35.08 31.62
C SER A 191 -19.24 -34.11 31.00
N PRO A 192 -17.96 -34.52 30.88
CA PRO A 192 -16.94 -33.69 30.25
C PRO A 192 -17.34 -33.19 28.86
N THR A 193 -18.05 -34.01 28.10
CA THR A 193 -18.57 -33.66 26.77
C THR A 193 -19.64 -32.56 26.84
N ILE A 194 -20.58 -32.65 27.79
CA ILE A 194 -21.61 -31.63 27.98
C ILE A 194 -20.96 -30.31 28.41
N TYR A 195 -20.07 -30.34 29.40
CA TYR A 195 -19.39 -29.15 29.87
C TYR A 195 -18.52 -28.50 28.78
N ARG A 196 -17.78 -29.30 27.99
CA ARG A 196 -17.01 -28.84 26.82
C ARG A 196 -17.92 -28.15 25.81
N ASN A 197 -19.00 -28.79 25.40
CA ASN A 197 -19.91 -28.27 24.37
C ASN A 197 -20.59 -26.98 24.84
N THR A 198 -21.01 -26.90 26.11
CA THR A 198 -21.56 -25.68 26.71
C THR A 198 -20.53 -24.54 26.73
N GLY A 199 -19.26 -24.86 27.08
CA GLY A 199 -18.17 -23.89 27.08
C GLY A 199 -17.86 -23.33 25.68
N VAL A 200 -17.79 -24.20 24.68
CA VAL A 200 -17.52 -23.81 23.29
C VAL A 200 -18.67 -22.98 22.73
N PHE A 201 -19.93 -23.36 23.03
CA PHE A 201 -21.09 -22.57 22.66
C PHE A 201 -21.04 -21.16 23.26
N ASN A 202 -20.64 -21.04 24.53
CA ASN A 202 -20.44 -19.74 25.20
C ASN A 202 -19.36 -18.89 24.49
N SER A 203 -18.24 -19.50 24.11
CA SER A 203 -17.16 -18.80 23.41
C SER A 203 -17.53 -18.38 21.99
N VAL A 204 -18.27 -19.21 21.25
CA VAL A 204 -18.77 -18.85 19.90
C VAL A 204 -19.79 -17.72 19.98
N PHE A 205 -20.70 -17.75 20.95
CA PHE A 205 -21.66 -16.65 21.15
C PHE A 205 -20.97 -15.35 21.57
N ASN A 206 -19.93 -15.44 22.42
CA ASN A 206 -19.13 -14.28 22.77
C ASN A 206 -18.42 -13.70 21.54
N LEU A 207 -17.75 -14.51 20.73
CA LEU A 207 -17.13 -14.08 19.48
C LEU A 207 -18.14 -13.40 18.54
N PHE A 208 -19.32 -13.99 18.37
CA PHE A 208 -20.40 -13.42 17.54
C PHE A 208 -20.84 -12.05 18.05
N THR A 209 -21.04 -11.91 19.37
CA THR A 209 -21.47 -10.64 19.97
C THR A 209 -20.39 -9.57 19.95
N ASP A 210 -19.10 -9.95 19.99
CA ASP A 210 -17.98 -9.02 19.82
C ASP A 210 -17.92 -8.48 18.39
N LEU A 211 -18.06 -9.37 17.39
CA LEU A 211 -18.13 -8.95 15.98
C LEU A 211 -19.35 -8.05 15.73
N LEU A 212 -20.50 -8.36 16.33
CA LEU A 212 -21.70 -7.55 16.23
C LEU A 212 -21.47 -6.14 16.81
N LEU A 213 -20.96 -6.02 18.03
CA LEU A 213 -20.72 -4.71 18.66
C LEU A 213 -19.60 -3.91 17.99
N ALA A 214 -18.58 -4.58 17.43
CA ALA A 214 -17.52 -3.95 16.65
C ALA A 214 -18.05 -3.38 15.32
N THR A 215 -18.94 -4.11 14.64
CA THR A 215 -19.45 -3.71 13.31
C THR A 215 -20.64 -2.75 13.39
N LEU A 216 -21.45 -2.79 14.44
CA LEU A 216 -22.61 -1.90 14.65
C LEU A 216 -22.34 -0.38 14.50
N PRO A 217 -21.22 0.21 14.99
CA PRO A 217 -20.93 1.62 14.76
C PRO A 217 -20.64 1.95 13.29
N ILE A 218 -20.24 0.97 12.45
CA ILE A 218 -19.83 1.21 11.06
C ILE A 218 -21.01 1.78 10.25
N PRO A 219 -22.18 1.13 10.12
CA PRO A 219 -23.31 1.71 9.40
C PRO A 219 -23.89 2.96 10.07
N MET A 220 -23.75 3.06 11.40
CA MET A 220 -24.29 4.18 12.17
C MET A 220 -23.53 5.49 11.88
N VAL A 221 -22.20 5.41 11.75
CA VAL A 221 -21.32 6.56 11.47
C VAL A 221 -21.05 6.76 9.97
N TRP A 222 -21.34 5.77 9.12
CA TRP A 222 -21.14 5.84 7.66
C TRP A 222 -21.81 7.05 6.98
N LYS A 223 -22.92 7.53 7.52
CA LYS A 223 -23.64 8.71 7.01
C LYS A 223 -23.29 10.03 7.72
N LEU A 224 -22.28 10.04 8.60
CA LEU A 224 -21.90 11.20 9.39
C LEU A 224 -20.60 11.81 8.83
N GLN A 225 -20.70 13.03 8.28
CA GLN A 225 -19.55 13.81 7.80
C GLN A 225 -18.61 14.13 8.98
N THR A 226 -17.59 13.30 9.18
CA THR A 226 -16.68 13.39 10.33
C THR A 226 -15.25 13.69 9.87
N ASN A 227 -14.59 14.61 10.58
CA ASN A 227 -13.19 15.00 10.32
C ASN A 227 -12.22 13.82 10.43
N LEU A 228 -11.12 13.86 9.67
CA LEU A 228 -10.07 12.83 9.60
C LEU A 228 -9.60 12.28 10.96
N LYS A 229 -9.39 13.15 11.96
CA LYS A 229 -9.02 12.75 13.33
C LYS A 229 -10.06 11.87 14.03
N THR A 230 -11.34 12.08 13.70
CA THR A 230 -12.44 11.25 14.20
C THR A 230 -12.51 9.92 13.45
N ARG A 231 -12.20 9.91 12.15
CA ARG A 231 -12.10 8.67 11.34
C ARG A 231 -10.94 7.79 11.78
N ILE A 232 -9.74 8.36 12.00
CA ILE A 232 -8.59 7.63 12.54
C ILE A 232 -8.92 7.05 13.92
N SER A 233 -9.53 7.84 14.81
CA SER A 233 -9.98 7.35 16.11
C SER A 233 -10.97 6.18 15.98
N LEU A 234 -11.90 6.25 15.04
CA LEU A 234 -12.85 5.16 14.76
C LEU A 234 -12.17 3.92 14.17
N CYS A 235 -11.19 4.08 13.28
CA CYS A 235 -10.38 2.97 12.74
C CYS A 235 -9.56 2.28 13.82
N VAL A 236 -8.97 3.04 14.76
CA VAL A 236 -8.22 2.48 15.90
C VAL A 236 -9.16 1.73 16.85
N ILE A 237 -10.34 2.29 17.16
CA ILE A 237 -11.35 1.62 18.00
C ILE A 237 -11.86 0.34 17.33
N LEU A 238 -12.12 0.39 16.03
CA LEU A 238 -12.61 -0.76 15.24
C LEU A 238 -11.53 -1.84 15.07
N GLY A 239 -10.29 -1.45 14.80
CA GLY A 239 -9.15 -2.35 14.66
C GLY A 239 -8.88 -3.13 15.95
N LEU A 240 -8.99 -2.49 17.10
CA LEU A 240 -8.87 -3.17 18.39
C LEU A 240 -10.06 -4.10 18.71
N GLY A 241 -11.26 -3.77 18.23
CA GLY A 241 -12.42 -4.66 18.29
C GLY A 241 -12.22 -5.93 17.44
N LEU A 242 -11.66 -5.81 16.25
CA LEU A 242 -11.31 -6.95 15.38
C LEU A 242 -10.13 -7.76 15.93
N PHE A 243 -9.16 -7.11 16.56
CA PHE A 243 -8.06 -7.78 17.24
C PHE A 243 -8.57 -8.63 18.42
N ALA A 244 -9.51 -8.12 19.22
CA ALA A 244 -10.17 -8.90 20.27
C ALA A 244 -10.89 -10.15 19.70
N CYS A 245 -11.55 -10.02 18.55
CA CYS A 245 -12.15 -11.17 17.87
C CYS A 245 -11.11 -12.23 17.47
N GLY A 246 -9.92 -11.81 16.99
CA GLY A 246 -8.81 -12.71 16.68
C GLY A 246 -8.34 -13.52 17.90
N THR A 247 -8.27 -12.88 19.08
CA THR A 247 -7.92 -13.58 20.32
C THR A 247 -8.96 -14.63 20.73
N ALA A 248 -10.25 -14.33 20.54
CA ALA A 248 -11.33 -15.27 20.81
C ALA A 248 -11.32 -16.48 19.86
N VAL A 249 -10.99 -16.29 18.57
CA VAL A 249 -10.83 -17.37 17.58
C VAL A 249 -9.71 -18.31 17.99
N TYR A 250 -8.56 -17.78 18.40
CA TYR A 250 -7.41 -18.60 18.83
C TYR A 250 -7.70 -19.39 20.12
N LYS A 251 -8.51 -18.85 21.01
CA LYS A 251 -8.88 -19.49 22.28
C LYS A 251 -9.83 -20.69 22.13
N ILE A 252 -10.77 -20.66 21.19
CA ILE A 252 -11.81 -21.70 21.05
C ILE A 252 -11.24 -23.13 20.91
N PRO A 253 -10.22 -23.38 20.05
CA PRO A 253 -9.58 -24.69 19.95
C PRO A 253 -8.91 -25.15 21.25
N LEU A 254 -8.27 -24.23 21.98
CA LEU A 254 -7.64 -24.54 23.28
C LEU A 254 -8.69 -24.96 24.31
N GLN A 255 -9.86 -24.33 24.29
CA GLN A 255 -10.98 -24.68 25.17
C GLN A 255 -11.62 -26.02 24.80
N TYR A 256 -11.75 -26.32 23.51
CA TYR A 256 -12.30 -27.59 23.04
C TYR A 256 -11.42 -28.75 23.48
N ASN A 257 -10.10 -28.62 23.33
CA ASN A 257 -9.13 -29.66 23.67
C ASN A 257 -8.75 -29.70 25.16
N PHE A 258 -9.26 -28.78 25.99
CA PHE A 258 -8.85 -28.63 27.40
C PHE A 258 -9.03 -29.90 28.24
N PHE A 259 -10.09 -30.68 27.99
CA PHE A 259 -10.35 -31.93 28.73
C PHE A 259 -9.64 -33.16 28.16
N ASP A 260 -9.12 -33.04 26.94
CA ASP A 260 -8.38 -34.08 26.23
C ASP A 260 -6.85 -33.90 26.43
N GLU A 261 -6.41 -32.69 26.82
CA GLU A 261 -5.03 -32.38 27.20
C GLU A 261 -4.65 -33.03 28.54
N LYS A 262 -3.60 -33.86 28.51
CA LYS A 262 -3.13 -34.60 29.68
C LYS A 262 -2.49 -33.68 30.72
N ASP A 263 -1.81 -32.63 30.25
CA ASP A 263 -1.19 -31.61 31.08
C ASP A 263 -2.05 -30.34 31.16
N PHE A 264 -3.18 -30.43 31.87
CA PHE A 264 -4.16 -29.35 31.97
C PHE A 264 -3.66 -28.11 32.73
N SER A 265 -2.67 -28.26 33.63
CA SER A 265 -2.15 -27.17 34.46
C SER A 265 -0.83 -26.58 33.97
N GLY A 266 -0.08 -27.26 33.11
CA GLY A 266 1.07 -26.72 32.39
C GLY A 266 0.66 -26.21 31.02
N LYS A 267 0.60 -27.09 30.01
CA LYS A 267 0.21 -26.73 28.63
C LYS A 267 -1.21 -26.17 28.52
N GLY A 268 -2.18 -26.77 29.20
CA GLY A 268 -3.57 -26.32 29.22
C GLY A 268 -3.78 -24.96 29.89
N ALA A 269 -2.80 -24.48 30.68
CA ALA A 269 -2.92 -23.22 31.39
C ALA A 269 -2.91 -21.98 30.47
N TRP A 270 -2.38 -22.12 29.24
CA TRP A 270 -2.43 -21.03 28.25
C TRP A 270 -3.86 -20.60 27.90
N TYR A 271 -4.85 -21.48 28.07
CA TYR A 271 -6.26 -21.11 27.93
C TYR A 271 -6.66 -19.93 28.84
N TYR A 272 -6.18 -19.91 30.09
CA TYR A 272 -6.49 -18.83 31.03
C TYR A 272 -5.85 -17.50 30.60
N ILE A 273 -4.66 -17.53 30.01
CA ILE A 273 -3.99 -16.32 29.52
C ILE A 273 -4.76 -15.73 28.34
N TRP A 274 -5.17 -16.55 27.37
CA TRP A 274 -5.94 -16.05 26.23
C TRP A 274 -7.30 -15.48 26.64
N GLN A 275 -7.94 -16.05 27.67
CA GLN A 275 -9.13 -15.45 28.30
C GLN A 275 -8.82 -14.05 28.88
N GLN A 276 -7.73 -13.90 29.61
CA GLN A 276 -7.36 -12.62 30.21
C GLN A 276 -6.98 -11.57 29.15
N ILE A 277 -6.27 -11.97 28.10
CA ILE A 277 -5.91 -11.10 26.96
C ILE A 277 -7.18 -10.54 26.32
N GLU A 278 -8.16 -11.40 26.00
CA GLU A 278 -9.44 -10.98 25.40
C GLU A 278 -10.18 -9.98 26.29
N MET A 279 -10.20 -10.22 27.60
CA MET A 279 -10.86 -9.33 28.56
C MET A 279 -10.17 -7.97 28.66
N ASN A 280 -8.84 -7.96 28.81
CA ASN A 280 -8.05 -6.73 28.99
C ASN A 280 -8.03 -5.88 27.70
N VAL A 281 -7.89 -6.52 26.53
CA VAL A 281 -8.01 -5.85 25.22
C VAL A 281 -9.40 -5.25 25.04
N GLY A 282 -10.46 -5.97 25.43
CA GLY A 282 -11.84 -5.47 25.40
C GLY A 282 -12.03 -4.21 26.26
N ILE A 283 -11.45 -4.16 27.46
CA ILE A 283 -11.47 -2.97 28.33
C ILE A 283 -10.75 -1.78 27.67
N ILE A 284 -9.56 -2.00 27.12
CA ILE A 284 -8.77 -0.95 26.44
C ILE A 284 -9.56 -0.39 25.24
N ALA A 285 -10.08 -1.28 24.39
CA ALA A 285 -10.90 -0.91 23.23
C ALA A 285 -12.12 -0.08 23.63
N ALA A 286 -12.81 -0.47 24.71
CA ALA A 286 -13.97 0.25 25.22
C ALA A 286 -13.63 1.63 25.81
N CYS A 287 -12.41 1.84 26.32
CA CYS A 287 -12.00 3.10 26.94
C CYS A 287 -11.54 4.16 25.92
N LEU A 288 -10.93 3.74 24.81
CA LEU A 288 -10.37 4.62 23.78
C LEU A 288 -11.28 5.74 23.26
N PRO A 289 -12.57 5.50 22.94
CA PRO A 289 -13.46 6.54 22.42
C PRO A 289 -13.60 7.75 23.36
N THR A 290 -13.44 7.53 24.67
CA THR A 290 -13.59 8.56 25.70
C THR A 290 -12.33 9.37 25.95
N LEU A 291 -11.16 8.91 25.50
CA LEU A 291 -9.85 9.54 25.77
C LEU A 291 -9.47 10.64 24.76
N LYS A 292 -10.27 10.84 23.72
CA LYS A 292 -10.04 11.84 22.66
C LYS A 292 -9.66 13.25 23.16
N PRO A 293 -10.31 13.84 24.19
CA PRO A 293 -9.94 15.17 24.69
C PRO A 293 -8.54 15.24 25.33
N LEU A 294 -8.08 14.14 25.93
CA LEU A 294 -6.78 14.06 26.58
C LEU A 294 -5.65 13.99 25.55
N ALA A 295 -5.86 13.23 24.46
CA ALA A 295 -4.91 13.13 23.36
C ALA A 295 -4.64 14.52 22.71
N VAL A 296 -5.68 15.32 22.49
CA VAL A 296 -5.53 16.67 21.91
C VAL A 296 -4.71 17.60 22.81
N ASN A 297 -4.90 17.54 24.13
CA ASN A 297 -4.14 18.35 25.07
C ASN A 297 -2.70 17.86 25.24
N PHE A 298 -2.48 16.54 25.21
CA PHE A 298 -1.15 15.94 25.32
C PHE A 298 -0.28 16.27 24.09
N PHE A 299 -0.80 16.10 22.88
CA PHE A 299 -0.07 16.48 21.66
C PHE A 299 0.17 17.98 21.57
N GLY A 300 -0.77 18.82 22.04
CA GLY A 300 -0.55 20.27 22.15
C GLY A 300 0.55 20.65 23.14
N ALA A 301 0.63 19.97 24.29
CA ALA A 301 1.66 20.18 25.29
C ALA A 301 3.04 19.66 24.84
N VAL A 302 3.09 18.54 24.13
CA VAL A 302 4.32 18.00 23.54
C VAL A 302 4.83 18.92 22.42
N SER A 303 3.95 19.46 21.56
CA SER A 303 4.33 20.47 20.56
C SER A 303 4.81 21.78 21.19
N ALA A 304 4.27 22.17 22.35
CA ALA A 304 4.73 23.35 23.11
C ALA A 304 6.07 23.11 23.82
N LEU A 305 6.43 21.85 24.09
CA LEU A 305 7.72 21.46 24.67
C LEU A 305 8.81 21.25 23.62
N THR A 306 8.44 20.90 22.39
CA THR A 306 9.39 20.76 21.26
C THR A 306 9.60 22.06 20.48
N SER A 307 8.76 23.08 20.67
CA SER A 307 9.00 24.44 20.17
C SER A 307 9.77 25.25 21.21
N GLY A 308 11.11 25.18 21.14
CA GLY A 308 11.99 26.09 21.87
C GLY A 308 11.85 27.52 21.35
N GLU A 309 10.95 28.31 21.94
CA GLU A 309 10.87 29.75 21.69
C GLU A 309 12.08 30.47 22.30
N ARG A 310 13.01 30.90 21.45
CA ARG A 310 13.71 32.18 21.64
C ARG A 310 12.79 33.28 21.13
N TYR A 311 12.35 34.20 21.98
CA TYR A 311 12.11 35.56 21.52
C TYR A 311 12.50 36.58 22.59
N GLY A 312 13.57 37.30 22.30
CA GLY A 312 13.94 38.53 22.97
C GLY A 312 13.00 39.67 22.57
N SER A 313 12.78 40.54 23.55
CA SER A 313 12.13 41.84 23.48
C SER A 313 12.66 42.74 22.34
N GLN A 314 11.79 43.42 21.59
CA GLN A 314 11.59 44.88 21.73
C GLN A 314 10.69 45.54 20.65
N TYR A 315 9.82 46.43 21.15
CA TYR A 315 9.27 47.69 20.63
C TYR A 315 8.40 47.79 19.35
N ALA A 316 7.08 47.85 19.63
CA ALA A 316 6.14 48.95 19.36
C ALA A 316 6.20 49.76 18.04
N SER A 317 5.09 49.71 17.29
CA SER A 317 4.34 50.94 16.94
C SER A 317 2.85 50.66 16.70
N ARG A 318 2.03 51.67 17.03
CA ARG A 318 0.57 51.85 16.86
C ARG A 318 0.07 51.37 15.48
N GLY A 319 -1.14 50.87 15.27
CA GLY A 319 -2.37 50.83 16.05
C GLY A 319 -3.53 50.92 15.07
N THR A 320 -4.39 49.88 15.00
CA THR A 320 -5.78 49.96 14.50
C THR A 320 -6.53 48.72 14.97
N THR A 321 -7.51 48.95 15.84
CA THR A 321 -8.47 47.96 16.34
C THR A 321 -9.35 47.43 15.21
N LYS A 322 -9.15 46.16 14.83
CA LYS A 322 -10.18 45.32 14.22
C LYS A 322 -10.49 44.17 15.18
N ALA A 323 -11.73 44.14 15.63
CA ALA A 323 -12.31 43.08 16.43
C ALA A 323 -12.14 41.74 15.69
N ARG A 324 -11.33 40.85 16.26
CA ARG A 324 -11.11 39.50 15.76
C ARG A 324 -12.09 38.58 16.48
N THR A 325 -13.15 38.21 15.78
CA THR A 325 -13.99 37.05 16.08
C THR A 325 -13.10 35.83 16.27
N ARG A 326 -13.13 35.24 17.47
CA ARG A 326 -12.55 33.92 17.71
C ARG A 326 -13.43 32.87 17.01
N PRO A 327 -12.89 31.97 16.17
CA PRO A 327 -13.64 30.82 15.72
C PRO A 327 -13.88 29.91 16.93
N CYS A 328 -15.15 29.74 17.28
CA CYS A 328 -15.59 28.73 18.23
C CYS A 328 -15.28 27.35 17.62
N ILE A 329 -14.20 26.70 18.04
CA ILE A 329 -14.00 25.28 17.76
C ILE A 329 -15.01 24.52 18.63
N SER A 330 -16.18 24.26 18.06
CA SER A 330 -17.16 23.32 18.59
C SER A 330 -16.54 21.91 18.57
N ASN A 331 -15.98 21.48 19.70
CA ASN A 331 -15.74 20.06 19.95
C ASN A 331 -17.11 19.38 20.05
N GLY A 332 -17.39 18.45 19.12
CA GLY A 332 -18.65 17.74 18.96
C GLY A 332 -19.04 16.82 20.12
N TYR A 333 -19.37 17.40 21.27
CA TYR A 333 -20.34 16.85 22.20
C TYR A 333 -21.55 17.78 22.20
N LEU A 334 -22.61 17.37 21.50
CA LEU A 334 -23.90 18.04 21.57
C LEU A 334 -24.39 18.01 23.02
N LYS A 335 -24.37 19.17 23.68
CA LYS A 335 -25.07 19.41 24.94
C LYS A 335 -26.55 19.48 24.60
N GLN A 336 -27.28 18.39 24.81
CA GLN A 336 -28.71 18.32 24.60
C GLN A 336 -29.39 19.26 25.61
N ALA A 337 -29.83 20.42 25.15
CA ALA A 337 -30.79 21.23 25.85
C ALA A 337 -32.16 20.56 25.70
N GLU A 338 -32.71 20.04 26.80
CA GLU A 338 -34.09 19.59 26.87
C GLU A 338 -35.04 20.77 26.72
N ARG A 339 -35.98 20.67 25.77
CA ARG A 339 -37.23 21.43 25.82
C ARG A 339 -38.41 20.52 25.46
N SER A 340 -38.85 19.84 26.52
CA SER A 340 -40.22 19.51 26.94
C SER A 340 -41.36 19.43 25.92
N GLU A 341 -42.10 18.32 25.98
CA GLU A 341 -43.56 18.33 26.13
C GLU A 341 -44.03 17.02 26.81
N MET A 342 -44.57 17.16 28.03
CA MET A 342 -45.34 16.15 28.76
C MET A 342 -46.63 16.85 29.24
N PRO A 343 -47.81 16.25 29.09
CA PRO A 343 -49.05 16.82 29.63
C PRO A 343 -49.24 16.48 31.11
N SER A 344 -49.75 17.48 31.82
CA SER A 344 -50.59 17.47 33.04
C SER A 344 -50.60 16.22 33.93
N TYR A 345 -50.20 16.36 35.19
CA TYR A 345 -51.10 16.47 36.35
C TYR A 345 -50.30 16.74 37.65
N ALA A 346 -50.98 17.33 38.63
CA ALA A 346 -50.58 17.56 40.02
C ALA A 346 -49.61 18.73 40.32
N LEU A 347 -50.23 19.90 40.35
CA LEU A 347 -49.98 20.99 41.31
C LEU A 347 -50.31 20.50 42.73
N GLU A 348 -49.32 20.57 43.61
CA GLU A 348 -49.37 20.78 45.09
C GLU A 348 -47.97 20.33 45.54
N GLU A 349 -47.04 21.20 45.89
CA GLU A 349 -47.05 22.00 47.11
C GLU A 349 -45.78 22.88 47.06
N MET A 350 -45.70 23.88 47.93
CA MET A 350 -44.55 24.79 48.12
C MET A 350 -44.52 26.04 47.23
N TYR A 351 -45.68 26.68 47.15
CA TYR A 351 -45.76 28.13 47.37
C TYR A 351 -45.32 28.47 48.80
N ALA A 352 -44.01 28.50 49.08
CA ALA A 352 -43.50 29.14 50.30
C ALA A 352 -41.98 29.26 50.30
N ARG A 353 -41.46 30.41 49.85
CA ARG A 353 -40.67 31.36 50.67
C ARG A 353 -39.70 32.19 49.84
N HIS A 354 -39.86 33.51 49.99
CA HIS A 354 -38.87 34.59 49.89
C HIS A 354 -38.14 34.74 48.54
N LYS A 355 -38.39 35.73 47.68
CA LYS A 355 -38.58 37.20 47.86
C LYS A 355 -37.45 37.89 48.65
N ALA A 356 -36.50 38.47 47.91
CA ALA A 356 -35.78 39.74 48.12
C ALA A 356 -34.48 39.68 47.29
N GLY A 357 -34.03 40.65 46.50
CA GLY A 357 -34.51 41.97 46.13
C GLY A 357 -33.62 42.47 44.98
N SER A 358 -34.18 43.37 44.16
CA SER A 358 -33.48 44.25 43.20
C SER A 358 -32.74 45.38 43.99
N PRO A 359 -32.11 46.44 43.39
CA PRO A 359 -32.20 46.93 42.01
C PRO A 359 -30.92 47.58 41.42
N GLU A 360 -31.14 48.36 40.33
CA GLU A 360 -30.30 49.37 39.63
C GLU A 360 -29.76 48.87 38.27
N GLY A 361 -30.27 49.30 37.10
CA GLY A 361 -30.44 50.67 36.54
C GLY A 361 -29.39 50.80 35.41
N TYR A 362 -29.62 51.16 34.15
CA TYR A 362 -30.50 52.16 33.53
C TYR A 362 -30.49 51.98 31.98
N GLN A 363 -31.64 52.30 31.36
CA GLN A 363 -31.91 52.95 30.05
C GLN A 363 -31.44 52.38 28.68
N CYS A 364 -32.45 52.11 27.84
CA CYS A 364 -32.45 52.25 26.36
C CYS A 364 -32.77 53.71 25.94
N PRO A 365 -32.47 54.09 24.68
CA PRO A 365 -33.56 54.44 23.73
C PRO A 365 -33.18 54.11 22.25
N PRO A 366 -33.94 54.53 21.20
CA PRO A 366 -35.20 53.93 20.72
C PRO A 366 -35.20 53.64 19.19
N ASP A 367 -36.28 52.97 18.72
CA ASP A 367 -36.91 53.01 17.37
C ASP A 367 -36.04 52.67 16.12
N ASP A 368 -36.50 51.96 15.09
CA ASP A 368 -37.77 52.03 14.37
C ASP A 368 -38.26 50.64 13.93
N GLY A 369 -39.58 50.44 14.03
CA GLY A 369 -40.26 49.27 13.52
C GLY A 369 -40.81 49.44 12.11
N VAL A 370 -41.06 48.31 11.43
CA VAL A 370 -42.19 48.14 10.51
C VAL A 370 -42.74 46.71 10.62
N ALA A 371 -43.64 46.53 11.59
CA ALA A 371 -45.02 46.08 11.44
C ALA A 371 -45.49 45.15 10.27
N TYR A 372 -45.99 43.98 10.70
CA TYR A 372 -47.24 43.25 10.32
C TYR A 372 -47.41 42.72 8.87
N ALA A 373 -48.07 41.59 8.59
CA ALA A 373 -49.18 40.97 9.30
C ALA A 373 -49.32 39.46 9.00
N VAL A 374 -50.03 38.82 9.91
CA VAL A 374 -50.40 37.40 10.01
C VAL A 374 -51.80 37.16 9.43
N GLY A 375 -52.03 35.97 8.87
CA GLY A 375 -53.34 35.30 8.81
C GLY A 375 -53.12 33.82 8.50
N GLN A 376 -53.19 32.86 9.44
CA GLN A 376 -54.41 32.19 9.96
C GLN A 376 -55.44 31.90 8.85
N ARG A 377 -55.91 30.68 8.59
CA ARG A 377 -56.37 29.61 9.50
C ARG A 377 -56.72 28.33 8.71
N ARG A 378 -56.54 27.18 9.39
CA ARG A 378 -57.42 25.99 9.53
C ARG A 378 -58.09 25.30 8.33
N GLY A 379 -57.87 23.96 8.34
CA GLY A 379 -58.87 22.90 8.10
C GLY A 379 -59.09 22.58 6.62
N SER A 380 -59.38 21.37 6.18
CA SER A 380 -59.56 20.05 6.80
C SER A 380 -59.82 19.07 5.64
N SER A 381 -59.52 17.79 5.87
CA SER A 381 -60.20 16.61 5.30
C SER A 381 -60.36 16.43 3.78
N ALA A 382 -59.71 15.34 3.34
CA ALA A 382 -60.33 14.19 2.66
C ALA A 382 -60.64 14.21 1.15
N ALA A 383 -60.19 13.08 0.56
CA ALA A 383 -60.85 12.23 -0.43
C ALA A 383 -60.68 12.51 -1.93
N GLU A 384 -60.35 11.40 -2.61
CA GLU A 384 -60.82 10.93 -3.93
C GLU A 384 -60.34 11.71 -5.18
N SER A 385 -59.43 11.13 -5.98
CA SER A 385 -59.69 10.20 -7.10
C SER A 385 -60.62 10.77 -8.17
N ASP A 386 -60.08 11.12 -9.34
CA ASP A 386 -60.24 10.28 -10.54
C ASP A 386 -59.56 10.88 -11.77
N GLU A 387 -59.11 9.96 -12.61
CA GLU A 387 -58.54 10.13 -13.94
C GLU A 387 -59.53 10.75 -14.95
N SER A 388 -58.96 11.33 -16.00
CA SER A 388 -59.47 11.32 -17.39
C SER A 388 -58.43 12.01 -18.28
N ILE A 389 -58.09 11.63 -19.52
CA ILE A 389 -58.73 10.78 -20.53
C ILE A 389 -57.73 10.61 -21.72
N LEU A 390 -57.71 9.41 -22.33
CA LEU A 390 -57.39 9.01 -23.73
C LEU A 390 -55.92 9.04 -24.23
N ARG A 391 -55.29 7.88 -24.57
CA ARG A 391 -55.44 6.95 -25.75
C ARG A 391 -54.86 7.55 -27.06
N GLN A 392 -54.12 6.87 -27.97
CA GLN A 392 -53.75 5.46 -28.19
C GLN A 392 -52.75 5.35 -29.38
N HIS A 393 -51.83 4.36 -29.33
CA HIS A 393 -51.34 3.42 -30.40
C HIS A 393 -50.75 3.92 -31.74
N LYS A 394 -49.78 3.28 -32.43
CA LYS A 394 -49.39 1.85 -32.59
C LYS A 394 -48.02 1.75 -33.34
N GLY A 395 -47.07 0.89 -32.93
CA GLY A 395 -46.51 -0.26 -33.72
C GLY A 395 -45.32 0.08 -34.65
N ILE A 396 -44.19 -0.65 -34.77
CA ILE A 396 -43.97 -2.10 -35.07
C ILE A 396 -42.53 -2.59 -34.67
N MET A 397 -42.41 -3.92 -34.48
CA MET A 397 -41.31 -4.81 -34.04
C MET A 397 -40.02 -4.97 -34.90
N ARG A 398 -38.89 -5.33 -34.24
CA ARG A 398 -38.09 -6.62 -34.26
C ARG A 398 -36.69 -6.35 -33.62
N THR A 399 -36.03 -7.22 -32.85
CA THR A 399 -35.41 -8.51 -33.27
C THR A 399 -35.03 -9.42 -32.06
N THR A 400 -35.39 -10.72 -32.20
CA THR A 400 -34.65 -11.97 -31.85
C THR A 400 -33.99 -12.20 -30.48
N GLU A 401 -34.60 -13.09 -29.70
CA GLU A 401 -33.90 -14.02 -28.78
C GLU A 401 -33.59 -15.33 -29.50
N SER A 402 -32.37 -15.84 -29.31
CA SER A 402 -31.92 -17.16 -29.76
C SER A 402 -31.64 -18.02 -28.53
N THR A 403 -32.48 -19.02 -28.30
CA THR A 403 -32.29 -20.07 -27.30
C THR A 403 -31.36 -21.14 -27.86
N ILE A 404 -30.30 -21.53 -27.13
CA ILE A 404 -29.57 -22.78 -27.39
C ILE A 404 -29.70 -23.69 -26.16
N THR A 405 -30.30 -24.84 -26.39
CA THR A 405 -30.49 -25.98 -25.49
C THR A 405 -29.27 -26.89 -25.57
N ILE A 406 -28.73 -27.35 -24.44
CA ILE A 406 -27.90 -28.57 -24.41
C ILE A 406 -28.46 -29.53 -23.34
N ALA A 407 -28.64 -30.77 -23.79
CA ALA A 407 -29.44 -31.82 -23.21
C ALA A 407 -28.84 -32.48 -21.96
N ALA A 408 -29.71 -32.83 -21.02
CA ALA A 408 -29.43 -33.78 -19.96
C ALA A 408 -29.72 -35.21 -20.44
N ALA A 409 -28.73 -36.11 -20.40
CA ALA A 409 -28.93 -37.54 -20.51
C ALA A 409 -29.03 -38.17 -19.12
N ARG A 410 -30.16 -38.82 -18.85
CA ARG A 410 -30.47 -39.62 -17.66
C ARG A 410 -29.83 -41.01 -17.76
N LEU A 411 -29.49 -41.59 -16.61
CA LEU A 411 -29.62 -43.03 -16.37
C LEU A 411 -30.30 -43.26 -15.01
N THR A 412 -31.53 -43.78 -15.09
CA THR A 412 -32.40 -44.38 -14.06
C THR A 412 -31.82 -45.73 -13.57
N CYS A 413 -32.20 -46.43 -12.50
CA CYS A 413 -33.35 -46.46 -11.59
C CYS A 413 -32.95 -47.38 -10.40
N ALA A 414 -33.46 -47.17 -9.19
CA ALA A 414 -34.07 -48.25 -8.39
C ALA A 414 -34.61 -47.70 -7.06
N SER A 415 -35.92 -47.89 -6.87
CA SER A 415 -36.70 -47.63 -5.68
C SER A 415 -36.27 -48.50 -4.49
N ASN A 416 -36.30 -47.96 -3.26
CA ASN A 416 -37.16 -48.53 -2.22
C ASN A 416 -37.38 -47.65 -0.97
N LYS A 417 -38.63 -47.74 -0.54
CA LYS A 417 -39.33 -47.25 0.66
C LYS A 417 -38.48 -47.00 1.92
N VAL A 418 -38.66 -45.81 2.50
CA VAL A 418 -38.34 -45.51 3.91
C VAL A 418 -39.47 -46.03 4.80
N ARG A 419 -39.11 -46.81 5.83
CA ARG A 419 -39.94 -47.14 7.00
C ARG A 419 -39.05 -47.01 8.26
N VAL A 420 -39.64 -46.57 9.36
CA VAL A 420 -39.00 -46.00 10.56
C VAL A 420 -38.66 -47.04 11.64
N ALA A 421 -37.54 -46.77 12.36
CA ALA A 421 -37.08 -47.23 13.71
C ALA A 421 -36.48 -48.66 13.87
N PRO A 422 -35.64 -48.95 14.91
CA PRO A 422 -35.15 -48.12 16.04
C PRO A 422 -33.61 -48.16 16.28
N ILE A 423 -33.23 -47.41 17.32
CA ILE A 423 -31.93 -47.25 17.99
C ILE A 423 -31.34 -48.60 18.43
N ASP A 424 -30.11 -48.92 18.00
CA ASP A 424 -29.03 -49.54 18.79
C ASP A 424 -27.85 -49.95 17.87
N GLY A 425 -26.63 -49.52 18.22
CA GLY A 425 -25.38 -50.02 17.60
C GLY A 425 -24.56 -49.00 16.81
N TRP A 426 -23.94 -48.01 17.48
CA TRP A 426 -22.78 -47.27 16.95
C TRP A 426 -21.73 -47.10 18.05
N LEU A 427 -21.09 -48.21 18.43
CA LEU A 427 -19.85 -48.26 19.20
C LEU A 427 -18.90 -49.22 18.48
N SER A 428 -18.41 -48.82 17.30
CA SER A 428 -17.15 -49.30 16.71
C SER A 428 -16.93 -48.57 15.38
N SER A 429 -15.82 -47.83 15.27
CA SER A 429 -15.31 -47.09 14.08
C SER A 429 -15.28 -45.57 14.25
N VAL A 430 -14.48 -45.08 15.20
CA VAL A 430 -14.04 -43.68 15.27
C VAL A 430 -12.52 -43.68 15.11
N ASP A 431 -12.03 -43.77 13.88
CA ASP A 431 -10.62 -43.51 13.56
C ASP A 431 -10.40 -42.97 12.13
N SER A 432 -11.43 -42.40 11.49
CA SER A 432 -11.33 -41.89 10.10
C SER A 432 -12.19 -40.66 9.79
N ASN A 433 -12.48 -39.82 10.79
CA ASN A 433 -13.32 -38.63 10.59
C ASN A 433 -12.66 -37.27 10.90
N LEU A 434 -11.36 -37.23 11.23
CA LEU A 434 -10.66 -35.94 11.37
C LEU A 434 -10.41 -35.29 10.00
N ASP A 435 -10.03 -36.10 9.00
CA ASP A 435 -9.86 -35.64 7.63
C ASP A 435 -11.19 -35.26 6.97
N VAL A 436 -12.29 -35.98 7.24
CA VAL A 436 -13.60 -35.63 6.70
C VAL A 436 -14.18 -34.37 7.34
N MET A 437 -13.86 -34.07 8.59
CA MET A 437 -14.31 -32.85 9.27
C MET A 437 -13.44 -31.63 8.90
N MET A 438 -12.12 -31.79 8.76
CA MET A 438 -11.22 -30.77 8.20
C MET A 438 -11.47 -30.52 6.72
N LEU A 439 -11.82 -31.55 5.94
CA LEU A 439 -12.24 -31.41 4.54
C LEU A 439 -13.63 -30.76 4.45
N LYS A 440 -14.55 -30.99 5.41
CA LYS A 440 -15.85 -30.28 5.46
C LYS A 440 -15.74 -28.86 6.02
N LEU A 441 -14.76 -28.56 6.87
CA LEU A 441 -14.48 -27.22 7.35
C LEU A 441 -13.72 -26.42 6.28
N ASN A 442 -12.76 -27.03 5.59
CA ASN A 442 -12.15 -26.46 4.39
C ASN A 442 -13.15 -26.36 3.24
N LEU A 443 -14.10 -27.28 3.08
CA LEU A 443 -15.19 -27.14 2.10
C LEU A 443 -16.26 -26.16 2.56
N ALA A 444 -16.45 -25.89 3.85
CA ALA A 444 -17.35 -24.85 4.36
C ALA A 444 -16.69 -23.46 4.41
N VAL A 445 -15.37 -23.39 4.49
CA VAL A 445 -14.54 -22.19 4.29
C VAL A 445 -14.37 -21.94 2.79
N LEU A 446 -14.15 -22.96 1.96
CA LEU A 446 -14.21 -22.88 0.50
C LEU A 446 -15.64 -22.66 -0.01
N LEU A 447 -16.69 -23.15 0.63
CA LEU A 447 -18.09 -22.78 0.33
C LEU A 447 -18.43 -21.42 0.95
N GLY A 448 -17.79 -21.01 2.03
CA GLY A 448 -17.84 -19.64 2.55
C GLY A 448 -17.17 -18.66 1.59
N GLU A 449 -16.09 -19.08 0.93
CA GLU A 449 -15.34 -18.37 -0.11
C GLU A 449 -15.96 -18.54 -1.50
N LEU A 450 -16.66 -19.64 -1.81
CA LEU A 450 -17.43 -19.85 -3.04
C LEU A 450 -18.81 -19.20 -2.94
N VAL A 451 -19.44 -19.10 -1.76
CA VAL A 451 -20.70 -18.36 -1.54
C VAL A 451 -20.40 -16.87 -1.31
N ALA A 452 -19.25 -16.49 -0.76
CA ALA A 452 -18.75 -15.11 -0.87
C ALA A 452 -18.21 -14.80 -2.28
N GLY A 453 -17.80 -15.81 -3.05
CA GLY A 453 -17.35 -15.72 -4.45
C GLY A 453 -18.47 -15.80 -5.48
N HIS A 454 -19.66 -16.30 -5.12
CA HIS A 454 -20.86 -16.36 -5.98
C HIS A 454 -22.06 -15.60 -5.43
N ALA A 455 -21.96 -14.97 -4.26
CA ALA A 455 -22.73 -13.76 -4.02
C ALA A 455 -22.16 -12.73 -4.99
N LEU A 456 -22.84 -12.54 -6.13
CA LEU A 456 -22.62 -11.47 -7.11
C LEU A 456 -21.77 -10.38 -6.47
N ARG A 457 -20.48 -10.30 -6.86
CA ARG A 457 -19.61 -9.16 -6.58
C ARG A 457 -20.44 -7.94 -6.97
N ARG A 458 -21.13 -7.34 -6.01
CA ARG A 458 -21.52 -5.94 -6.14
C ARG A 458 -20.18 -5.25 -6.03
N GLN A 459 -19.46 -5.15 -7.15
CA GLN A 459 -18.77 -3.92 -7.47
C GLN A 459 -19.77 -2.85 -7.05
N THR A 460 -19.46 -2.10 -5.99
CA THR A 460 -19.93 -0.72 -5.95
C THR A 460 -19.45 -0.15 -7.26
N THR A 461 -20.31 -0.16 -8.27
CA THR A 461 -20.04 0.41 -9.58
C THR A 461 -19.64 1.84 -9.30
N ILE A 462 -18.34 2.11 -9.44
CA ILE A 462 -17.83 3.47 -9.33
C ILE A 462 -18.40 4.20 -10.53
N ASP A 463 -19.23 5.18 -10.25
CA ASP A 463 -19.83 6.01 -11.28
C ASP A 463 -18.86 7.13 -11.63
N TYR A 464 -18.12 6.95 -12.73
CA TYR A 464 -17.18 7.95 -13.25
C TYR A 464 -17.88 9.11 -13.97
N THR A 465 -19.22 9.14 -14.03
CA THR A 465 -19.98 10.34 -14.46
C THR A 465 -20.27 11.28 -13.28
N SER A 466 -20.12 10.79 -12.05
CA SER A 466 -20.32 11.54 -10.82
C SER A 466 -19.02 12.09 -10.26
N ALA A 467 -19.09 13.18 -9.48
CA ALA A 467 -17.91 13.78 -8.86
C ALA A 467 -17.18 12.81 -7.91
N PRO A 468 -15.82 12.83 -7.89
CA PRO A 468 -15.06 11.91 -7.07
C PRO A 468 -15.28 12.18 -5.58
N PRO A 469 -15.52 11.14 -4.75
CA PRO A 469 -15.46 11.29 -3.31
C PRO A 469 -14.01 11.51 -2.87
N ASN A 470 -13.79 11.67 -1.56
CA ASN A 470 -12.45 11.46 -1.03
C ASN A 470 -12.10 9.97 -1.22
N LEU A 471 -11.18 9.68 -2.14
CA LEU A 471 -10.92 8.34 -2.63
C LEU A 471 -10.35 7.42 -1.55
N SER A 472 -9.59 7.97 -0.58
CA SER A 472 -9.06 7.22 0.57
C SER A 472 -10.16 6.64 1.48
N THR A 473 -11.43 6.99 1.25
CA THR A 473 -12.59 6.44 1.97
C THR A 473 -13.26 5.26 1.27
N LEU A 474 -12.90 4.99 0.01
CA LEU A 474 -13.45 3.86 -0.72
C LEU A 474 -12.87 2.54 -0.19
N SER A 475 -13.52 1.43 -0.51
CA SER A 475 -13.06 0.09 -0.11
C SER A 475 -11.76 -0.27 -0.80
N ASN A 476 -10.96 -1.12 -0.16
CA ASN A 476 -9.75 -1.64 -0.79
C ASN A 476 -10.06 -2.26 -2.16
N ASN A 477 -9.15 -2.08 -3.10
CA ASN A 477 -9.21 -2.57 -4.48
C ASN A 477 -10.38 -1.99 -5.32
N SER A 478 -11.16 -1.03 -4.81
CA SER A 478 -12.25 -0.43 -5.59
C SER A 478 -11.78 0.38 -6.79
N LEU A 479 -10.53 0.87 -6.76
CA LEU A 479 -9.92 1.69 -7.80
C LEU A 479 -8.88 0.92 -8.62
N TYR A 480 -8.86 -0.41 -8.52
CA TYR A 480 -7.85 -1.24 -9.14
C TYR A 480 -7.70 -1.00 -10.64
N SER A 481 -8.81 -0.87 -11.36
CA SER A 481 -8.82 -0.63 -12.81
C SER A 481 -8.94 0.85 -13.21
N THR A 482 -9.09 1.77 -12.25
CA THR A 482 -9.46 3.17 -12.55
C THR A 482 -8.41 3.88 -13.41
N TRP A 483 -7.13 3.68 -13.10
CA TRP A 483 -6.01 4.32 -13.79
C TRP A 483 -4.94 3.31 -14.22
N ARG A 484 -5.26 2.02 -14.19
CA ARG A 484 -4.26 0.96 -14.40
C ARG A 484 -3.88 0.90 -15.88
N PRO A 485 -2.59 0.98 -16.22
CA PRO A 485 -2.15 0.81 -17.59
C PRO A 485 -2.38 -0.64 -18.04
N ARG A 486 -2.60 -0.83 -19.34
CA ARG A 486 -2.80 -2.16 -19.94
C ARG A 486 -1.63 -2.62 -20.81
N SER A 487 -0.81 -1.70 -21.28
CA SER A 487 0.32 -1.94 -22.21
C SER A 487 1.69 -1.78 -21.56
N HIS A 488 1.75 -1.57 -20.24
CA HIS A 488 2.99 -1.38 -19.49
C HIS A 488 3.33 -2.59 -18.60
N VAL A 489 4.60 -2.69 -18.20
CA VAL A 489 5.07 -3.72 -17.28
C VAL A 489 4.85 -3.28 -15.84
N LEU A 490 4.08 -4.05 -15.09
CA LEU A 490 3.83 -3.87 -13.66
C LEU A 490 3.40 -5.22 -13.04
N PRO A 491 3.56 -5.47 -11.72
CA PRO A 491 3.08 -6.68 -11.07
C PRO A 491 1.55 -6.71 -11.06
N SER A 492 1.01 -7.91 -10.86
CA SER A 492 -0.43 -8.14 -10.77
C SER A 492 -1.10 -7.32 -9.66
N TYR A 493 -0.42 -7.06 -8.55
CA TYR A 493 -0.87 -6.18 -7.47
C TYR A 493 0.33 -5.57 -6.72
N GLY A 494 0.05 -4.67 -5.78
CA GLY A 494 1.09 -4.13 -4.90
C GLY A 494 2.05 -3.14 -5.58
N GLN A 495 3.17 -2.89 -4.92
CA GLN A 495 4.15 -1.89 -5.37
C GLN A 495 5.12 -2.49 -6.39
N THR A 496 5.47 -1.70 -7.40
CA THR A 496 6.67 -1.89 -8.23
C THR A 496 7.72 -0.86 -7.80
N GLY A 497 8.95 -1.30 -7.57
CA GLY A 497 10.10 -0.42 -7.46
C GLY A 497 10.93 -0.43 -8.74
N ASP A 498 12.23 -0.31 -8.54
CA ASP A 498 13.26 -0.22 -9.57
C ASP A 498 13.21 -1.45 -10.51
N PRO A 499 13.22 -1.27 -11.84
CA PRO A 499 13.52 -2.35 -12.77
C PRO A 499 14.96 -2.80 -12.55
N CYS A 500 15.20 -4.10 -12.63
CA CYS A 500 16.52 -4.68 -12.43
C CYS A 500 16.60 -6.08 -13.04
N MET A 501 17.76 -6.72 -12.97
CA MET A 501 17.91 -8.16 -13.25
C MET A 501 17.46 -8.59 -14.67
N HIS A 502 17.55 -7.68 -15.63
CA HIS A 502 17.24 -7.94 -17.03
C HIS A 502 18.30 -8.83 -17.68
N TYR A 503 17.88 -9.80 -18.49
CA TYR A 503 18.80 -10.62 -19.29
C TYR A 503 18.10 -11.34 -20.44
N THR A 504 18.85 -11.69 -21.48
CA THR A 504 18.39 -12.66 -22.49
C THR A 504 18.83 -14.04 -22.05
N ASP A 505 17.90 -14.97 -21.84
CA ASP A 505 18.27 -16.34 -21.50
C ASP A 505 19.03 -16.99 -22.67
N PRO A 506 20.31 -17.36 -22.50
CA PRO A 506 21.11 -17.90 -23.60
C PRO A 506 20.61 -19.25 -24.13
N LYS A 507 19.76 -19.98 -23.38
CA LYS A 507 19.22 -21.28 -23.79
C LYS A 507 17.97 -21.12 -24.65
N THR A 508 17.11 -20.17 -24.31
CA THR A 508 15.79 -20.01 -24.94
C THR A 508 15.75 -18.81 -25.90
N GLY A 509 16.58 -17.79 -25.69
CA GLY A 509 16.50 -16.50 -26.37
C GLY A 509 15.36 -15.61 -25.86
N LEU A 510 14.65 -16.01 -24.79
CA LEU A 510 13.63 -15.17 -24.17
C LEU A 510 14.27 -14.02 -23.41
N PHE A 511 13.64 -12.84 -23.49
CA PHE A 511 14.08 -11.70 -22.70
C PHE A 511 13.35 -11.69 -21.36
N HIS A 512 14.11 -11.62 -20.28
CA HIS A 512 13.63 -11.54 -18.90
C HIS A 512 13.64 -10.08 -18.45
N VAL A 513 12.51 -9.62 -17.94
CA VAL A 513 12.35 -8.31 -17.29
C VAL A 513 12.14 -8.56 -15.80
N GLY A 514 12.92 -7.88 -14.96
CA GLY A 514 12.84 -7.97 -13.51
C GLY A 514 12.57 -6.60 -12.90
N TYR A 515 12.00 -6.59 -11.71
CA TYR A 515 11.69 -5.37 -10.97
C TYR A 515 11.52 -5.68 -9.48
N LEU A 516 11.79 -4.70 -8.62
CA LEU A 516 11.59 -4.85 -7.18
C LEU A 516 10.10 -5.00 -6.84
N HIS A 517 9.77 -6.09 -6.15
CA HIS A 517 8.43 -6.42 -5.66
C HIS A 517 8.57 -7.50 -4.56
N GLU A 518 8.38 -7.12 -3.29
CA GLU A 518 8.56 -8.01 -2.12
C GLU A 518 9.92 -8.77 -2.09
N GLY A 519 10.97 -8.11 -2.57
CA GLY A 519 12.18 -8.76 -3.08
C GLY A 519 12.36 -8.34 -4.54
N ALA A 520 12.56 -9.30 -5.44
CA ALA A 520 12.48 -9.05 -6.88
C ALA A 520 11.61 -10.10 -7.60
N SER A 521 10.74 -9.58 -8.48
CA SER A 521 9.85 -10.35 -9.35
C SER A 521 10.19 -10.06 -10.80
N GLY A 522 9.59 -10.81 -11.72
CA GLY A 522 9.81 -10.58 -13.14
C GLY A 522 8.87 -11.35 -14.05
N ALA A 523 9.07 -11.10 -15.34
CA ALA A 523 8.32 -11.69 -16.44
C ALA A 523 9.25 -12.00 -17.61
N THR A 524 8.77 -12.83 -18.54
CA THR A 524 9.46 -13.07 -19.81
C THR A 524 8.66 -12.53 -20.97
N THR A 525 9.36 -12.16 -22.04
CA THR A 525 8.76 -11.80 -23.31
C THR A 525 9.57 -12.39 -24.46
N SER A 526 8.85 -12.72 -25.53
CA SER A 526 9.41 -13.22 -26.79
C SER A 526 9.23 -12.23 -27.94
N ASP A 527 8.63 -11.08 -27.69
CA ASP A 527 8.26 -10.08 -28.71
C ASP A 527 8.34 -8.62 -28.22
N LEU A 528 8.65 -8.38 -26.93
CA LEU A 528 8.66 -7.07 -26.27
C LEU A 528 7.31 -6.34 -26.23
N VAL A 529 6.23 -7.01 -26.63
CA VAL A 529 4.85 -6.49 -26.62
C VAL A 529 4.05 -7.15 -25.51
N THR A 530 4.10 -8.48 -25.44
CA THR A 530 3.38 -9.28 -24.46
C THR A 530 4.34 -9.92 -23.47
N TYR A 531 3.91 -9.99 -22.21
CA TYR A 531 4.69 -10.46 -21.09
C TYR A 531 3.95 -11.58 -20.36
N SER A 532 4.69 -12.55 -19.87
CA SER A 532 4.17 -13.62 -19.02
C SER A 532 4.92 -13.62 -17.70
N ASP A 533 4.18 -13.52 -16.58
CA ASP A 533 4.77 -13.60 -15.25
C ASP A 533 5.63 -14.87 -15.11
N LEU A 534 6.83 -14.74 -14.52
CA LEU A 534 7.69 -15.89 -14.25
C LEU A 534 7.01 -16.86 -13.27
N ASN A 535 6.40 -16.30 -12.22
CA ASN A 535 5.67 -17.00 -11.17
C ASN A 535 4.24 -16.46 -11.06
N PRO A 536 3.26 -17.28 -10.64
CA PRO A 536 1.89 -16.84 -10.44
C PRO A 536 1.79 -15.62 -9.53
N ASP A 537 0.83 -14.74 -9.83
CA ASP A 537 0.54 -13.53 -9.07
C ASP A 537 1.77 -12.62 -8.86
N SER A 538 2.70 -12.64 -9.82
CA SER A 538 3.97 -11.90 -9.76
C SER A 538 4.81 -12.21 -8.52
N SER A 539 4.72 -13.43 -7.97
CA SER A 539 5.54 -13.83 -6.81
C SER A 539 7.04 -13.69 -7.12
N PRO A 540 7.82 -13.11 -6.20
CA PRO A 540 9.25 -12.88 -6.40
C PRO A 540 10.03 -14.18 -6.56
N PHE A 541 11.04 -14.11 -7.43
CA PHE A 541 12.02 -15.17 -7.68
C PHE A 541 13.21 -15.07 -6.71
N ILE A 542 13.32 -14.00 -5.92
CA ILE A 542 14.27 -13.84 -4.83
C ILE A 542 13.67 -12.94 -3.75
N ARG A 543 13.82 -13.33 -2.47
CA ARG A 543 13.28 -12.60 -1.31
C ARG A 543 14.36 -12.40 -0.26
N ALA A 544 14.18 -11.41 0.62
CA ALA A 544 15.01 -11.22 1.80
C ALA A 544 14.86 -12.36 2.83
N GLY A 545 15.71 -12.36 3.85
CA GLY A 545 15.71 -13.35 4.95
C GLY A 545 16.81 -14.40 4.86
N GLY A 546 17.76 -14.25 3.93
CA GLY A 546 18.99 -15.04 3.92
C GLY A 546 20.02 -14.53 4.93
N ILE A 547 21.19 -15.17 4.97
CA ILE A 547 22.28 -14.80 5.87
C ILE A 547 22.88 -13.44 5.46
N ASN A 548 23.05 -13.19 4.15
CA ASN A 548 23.68 -11.97 3.63
C ASN A 548 22.68 -10.80 3.50
N ASP A 549 21.40 -11.12 3.31
CA ASP A 549 20.29 -10.19 3.08
C ASP A 549 19.12 -10.39 4.07
N PRO A 550 19.36 -10.36 5.39
CA PRO A 550 18.33 -10.62 6.38
C PRO A 550 17.23 -9.56 6.40
N VAL A 551 17.50 -8.35 5.88
CA VAL A 551 16.58 -7.21 5.92
C VAL A 551 15.90 -6.97 4.57
N SER A 552 16.67 -6.85 3.49
CA SER A 552 16.13 -6.53 2.16
C SER A 552 17.00 -7.05 1.01
N VAL A 553 16.38 -7.25 -0.14
CA VAL A 553 17.04 -7.44 -1.44
C VAL A 553 16.87 -6.14 -2.21
N PHE A 554 17.98 -5.54 -2.63
CA PHE A 554 18.01 -4.38 -3.52
C PHE A 554 18.39 -4.83 -4.94
N ASP A 555 18.61 -3.86 -5.83
CA ASP A 555 18.89 -4.08 -7.23
C ASP A 555 20.07 -5.02 -7.48
N GLY A 556 20.06 -5.59 -8.68
CA GLY A 556 21.15 -6.39 -9.19
C GLY A 556 21.05 -6.57 -10.69
N SER A 557 22.10 -7.13 -11.26
CA SER A 557 22.21 -7.40 -12.69
C SER A 557 22.71 -8.81 -12.94
N VAL A 558 22.34 -9.36 -14.10
CA VAL A 558 22.53 -10.78 -14.40
C VAL A 558 23.64 -10.96 -15.42
N ILE A 559 24.58 -11.86 -15.09
CA ILE A 559 25.55 -12.45 -16.00
C ILE A 559 24.86 -13.63 -16.69
N GLU A 560 24.61 -13.51 -17.99
CA GLU A 560 23.79 -14.48 -18.75
C GLU A 560 24.38 -15.89 -18.74
N ARG A 561 25.71 -16.00 -18.85
CA ARG A 561 26.47 -17.26 -18.81
C ARG A 561 27.46 -17.23 -17.64
N GLY A 562 26.94 -17.15 -16.42
CA GLY A 562 27.75 -17.14 -15.21
C GLY A 562 28.10 -18.55 -14.71
N ILE A 563 27.99 -18.76 -13.40
CA ILE A 563 28.35 -20.01 -12.71
C ILE A 563 27.64 -21.19 -13.37
N ASN A 564 28.41 -22.24 -13.69
CA ASN A 564 27.93 -23.44 -14.38
C ASN A 564 27.20 -23.15 -15.72
N GLY A 565 27.50 -22.03 -16.37
CA GLY A 565 26.86 -21.59 -17.62
C GLY A 565 25.38 -21.22 -17.45
N THR A 566 24.98 -20.83 -16.24
CA THR A 566 23.60 -20.44 -15.90
C THR A 566 23.49 -18.95 -15.56
N PRO A 567 22.30 -18.33 -15.71
CA PRO A 567 22.10 -16.94 -15.33
C PRO A 567 22.48 -16.71 -13.87
N THR A 568 23.46 -15.84 -13.63
CA THR A 568 24.01 -15.55 -12.32
C THR A 568 23.76 -14.09 -11.99
N LEU A 569 22.98 -13.86 -10.93
CA LEU A 569 22.64 -12.54 -10.41
C LEU A 569 23.72 -12.08 -9.43
N LEU A 570 24.30 -10.92 -9.69
CA LEU A 570 25.02 -10.11 -8.70
C LEU A 570 24.06 -9.02 -8.20
N TYR A 571 23.76 -9.01 -6.91
CA TYR A 571 22.77 -8.10 -6.32
C TYR A 571 23.21 -7.53 -4.98
N THR A 572 22.61 -6.41 -4.58
CA THR A 572 22.83 -5.81 -3.26
C THR A 572 22.01 -6.53 -2.19
N SER A 573 22.73 -7.22 -1.30
CA SER A 573 22.20 -7.87 -0.10
C SER A 573 22.26 -6.92 1.11
N VAL A 574 21.09 -6.61 1.69
CA VAL A 574 20.96 -5.60 2.76
C VAL A 574 20.82 -6.23 4.14
N SER A 575 21.70 -5.80 5.05
CA SER A 575 21.75 -6.28 6.45
C SER A 575 21.31 -5.25 7.49
N TYR A 576 21.34 -3.94 7.17
CA TYR A 576 20.97 -2.88 8.11
C TYR A 576 20.22 -1.74 7.42
N LEU A 577 19.31 -1.11 8.15
CA LEU A 577 18.57 0.10 7.76
C LEU A 577 18.57 1.11 8.93
N PRO A 578 18.38 2.42 8.68
CA PRO A 578 18.16 3.07 7.39
C PRO A 578 19.43 3.23 6.54
N ILE A 579 19.26 3.30 5.22
CA ILE A 579 20.32 3.65 4.25
C ILE A 579 19.84 4.86 3.47
N GLN A 580 20.55 5.99 3.59
CA GLN A 580 20.24 7.21 2.83
C GLN A 580 21.44 8.19 2.91
N TRP A 581 21.70 8.94 1.84
CA TRP A 581 22.93 9.75 1.67
C TRP A 581 23.09 10.94 2.65
N THR A 582 22.02 11.39 3.31
CA THR A 582 22.01 12.50 4.27
C THR A 582 22.36 12.06 5.70
N VAL A 583 22.34 10.76 5.97
CA VAL A 583 22.65 10.20 7.30
C VAL A 583 23.97 9.43 7.26
N ALA A 584 24.54 9.16 8.43
CA ALA A 584 25.77 8.39 8.51
C ALA A 584 25.56 6.96 8.01
N TYR A 585 26.43 6.50 7.12
CA TYR A 585 26.40 5.15 6.57
C TYR A 585 26.76 4.10 7.63
N THR A 586 25.92 3.06 7.74
CA THR A 586 26.19 1.92 8.64
C THR A 586 27.07 0.91 7.91
N LYS A 587 28.32 0.73 8.34
CA LYS A 587 29.24 -0.20 7.69
C LYS A 587 28.65 -1.61 7.62
N GLY A 588 28.64 -2.20 6.42
CA GLY A 588 28.07 -3.51 6.16
C GLY A 588 26.54 -3.51 5.96
N SER A 589 25.89 -2.34 5.87
CA SER A 589 24.47 -2.25 5.51
C SER A 589 24.21 -2.81 4.11
N GLU A 590 25.03 -2.43 3.14
CA GLU A 590 24.95 -2.89 1.74
C GLU A 590 26.21 -3.69 1.40
N THR A 591 26.01 -4.89 0.85
CA THR A 591 27.05 -5.82 0.37
C THR A 591 26.59 -6.43 -0.95
N GLN A 592 27.49 -6.96 -1.78
CA GLN A 592 27.10 -7.59 -3.05
C GLN A 592 27.20 -9.12 -2.97
N SER A 593 26.10 -9.80 -3.24
CA SER A 593 25.95 -11.26 -3.15
C SER A 593 25.60 -11.88 -4.50
N LEU A 594 25.81 -13.20 -4.61
CA LEU A 594 25.49 -13.97 -5.80
C LEU A 594 24.27 -14.88 -5.59
N ALA A 595 23.47 -15.03 -6.64
CA ALA A 595 22.42 -16.03 -6.75
C ALA A 595 22.37 -16.59 -8.17
N VAL A 596 21.92 -17.83 -8.34
CA VAL A 596 21.95 -18.55 -9.62
C VAL A 596 20.56 -19.09 -9.96
N ALA A 597 20.15 -18.96 -11.22
CA ALA A 597 18.89 -19.50 -11.71
C ALA A 597 19.09 -20.75 -12.57
N THR A 598 18.46 -21.86 -12.17
CA THR A 598 18.53 -23.14 -12.89
C THR A 598 17.19 -23.59 -13.50
N ASP A 599 16.10 -22.86 -13.24
CA ASP A 599 14.72 -23.22 -13.56
C ASP A 599 14.06 -22.23 -14.53
N GLY A 600 14.86 -21.64 -15.43
CA GLY A 600 14.39 -20.65 -16.39
C GLY A 600 14.05 -19.31 -15.72
N GLY A 601 14.82 -18.91 -14.71
CA GLY A 601 14.68 -17.61 -14.04
C GLY A 601 13.53 -17.53 -13.04
N ARG A 602 12.82 -18.63 -12.77
CA ARG A 602 11.69 -18.65 -11.82
C ARG A 602 12.15 -18.54 -10.36
N ASN A 603 13.37 -18.97 -10.08
CA ASN A 603 14.01 -18.82 -8.78
C ASN A 603 15.51 -18.54 -8.92
N PHE A 604 15.99 -17.49 -8.26
CA PHE A 604 17.41 -17.22 -8.09
C PHE A 604 17.87 -17.74 -6.73
N THR A 605 18.53 -18.90 -6.74
CA THR A 605 19.02 -19.56 -5.54
C THR A 605 20.30 -18.89 -5.07
N LYS A 606 20.29 -18.30 -3.87
CA LYS A 606 21.46 -17.65 -3.25
C LYS A 606 22.56 -18.67 -3.00
N LEU A 607 23.80 -18.28 -3.26
CA LEU A 607 24.94 -19.15 -2.96
C LEU A 607 25.19 -19.22 -1.45
N GLU A 608 25.58 -20.40 -0.96
CA GLU A 608 25.82 -20.66 0.46
C GLU A 608 27.21 -20.20 0.93
N HIS A 609 27.56 -18.94 0.63
CA HIS A 609 28.76 -18.28 1.15
C HIS A 609 28.49 -16.79 1.43
N GLY A 610 29.45 -16.10 2.04
CA GLY A 610 29.34 -14.66 2.30
C GLY A 610 29.26 -13.82 1.00
N PRO A 611 28.96 -12.52 1.11
CA PRO A 611 28.94 -11.62 -0.04
C PRO A 611 30.31 -11.57 -0.72
N VAL A 612 30.31 -11.58 -2.05
CA VAL A 612 31.53 -11.54 -2.89
C VAL A 612 32.20 -10.16 -2.86
N ILE A 613 31.42 -9.10 -2.62
CA ILE A 613 31.93 -7.75 -2.31
C ILE A 613 31.35 -7.35 -0.95
N PRO A 614 32.05 -7.67 0.16
CA PRO A 614 31.51 -7.55 1.53
C PRO A 614 31.56 -6.14 2.09
N SER A 615 32.26 -5.21 1.44
CA SER A 615 32.38 -3.82 1.91
C SER A 615 32.75 -2.86 0.79
N PRO A 616 32.43 -1.56 0.94
CA PRO A 616 33.00 -0.53 0.09
C PRO A 616 34.54 -0.50 0.21
N PRO A 617 35.24 0.22 -0.69
CA PRO A 617 36.69 0.34 -0.64
C PRO A 617 37.20 0.80 0.73
N PHE A 618 38.38 0.30 1.13
CA PHE A 618 38.91 0.49 2.48
C PHE A 618 38.98 1.97 2.87
N ALA A 619 38.41 2.29 4.04
CA ALA A 619 38.35 3.63 4.63
C ALA A 619 37.59 4.69 3.81
N VAL A 620 36.80 4.31 2.82
CA VAL A 620 35.90 5.23 2.10
C VAL A 620 34.57 5.38 2.84
N ASN A 621 34.22 6.61 3.21
CA ASN A 621 32.96 6.95 3.88
C ASN A 621 31.85 7.17 2.85
N VAL A 622 31.26 6.07 2.37
CA VAL A 622 30.27 6.10 1.29
C VAL A 622 28.92 6.68 1.71
N THR A 623 28.19 7.32 0.79
CA THR A 623 26.79 7.73 0.96
C THR A 623 25.80 6.59 0.66
N GLY A 624 26.22 5.66 -0.19
CA GLY A 624 25.53 4.45 -0.64
C GLY A 624 26.52 3.55 -1.36
N PHE A 625 26.23 2.26 -1.43
CA PHE A 625 27.07 1.25 -2.07
C PHE A 625 26.23 0.09 -2.60
N ARG A 626 25.47 0.34 -3.67
CA ARG A 626 24.42 -0.57 -4.18
C ARG A 626 24.33 -0.61 -5.70
N ASP A 627 23.38 -1.39 -6.19
CA ASP A 627 22.96 -1.49 -7.59
C ASP A 627 24.10 -1.95 -8.51
N PRO A 628 24.69 -3.14 -8.27
CA PRO A 628 25.79 -3.63 -9.08
C PRO A 628 25.32 -3.88 -10.52
N PHE A 629 25.93 -3.19 -11.47
CA PHE A 629 25.71 -3.37 -12.90
C PHE A 629 26.88 -4.08 -13.56
N VAL A 630 26.65 -5.32 -14.01
CA VAL A 630 27.65 -6.17 -14.66
C VAL A 630 27.69 -5.96 -16.17
N PHE A 631 28.88 -5.79 -16.72
CA PHE A 631 29.11 -5.59 -18.15
C PHE A 631 30.47 -6.14 -18.60
N GLN A 632 30.66 -6.22 -19.91
CA GLN A 632 31.94 -6.54 -20.54
C GLN A 632 32.29 -5.42 -21.51
N SER A 633 33.58 -5.09 -21.66
CA SER A 633 34.03 -4.07 -22.60
C SER A 633 35.48 -4.30 -23.02
N SER A 634 35.69 -4.57 -24.31
CA SER A 634 37.03 -4.70 -24.90
C SER A 634 37.84 -3.42 -24.75
N GLN A 635 37.19 -2.25 -24.81
CA GLN A 635 37.83 -0.96 -24.60
C GLN A 635 38.41 -0.83 -23.18
N VAL A 636 37.71 -1.37 -22.17
CA VAL A 636 38.19 -1.38 -20.78
C VAL A 636 39.29 -2.43 -20.62
N ASP A 637 39.13 -3.60 -21.24
CA ASP A 637 40.15 -4.67 -21.24
C ASP A 637 41.50 -4.16 -21.75
N ASP A 638 41.50 -3.44 -22.88
CA ASP A 638 42.70 -2.89 -23.49
C ASP A 638 43.37 -1.81 -22.62
N LEU A 639 42.57 -0.93 -22.00
CA LEU A 639 43.08 0.13 -21.13
C LEU A 639 43.67 -0.43 -19.83
N LEU A 640 43.01 -1.39 -19.21
CA LEU A 640 43.46 -2.02 -17.95
C LEU A 640 44.42 -3.18 -18.16
N LYS A 641 44.66 -3.59 -19.41
CA LYS A 641 45.45 -4.78 -19.80
C LYS A 641 44.92 -6.07 -19.17
N LYS A 642 43.59 -6.20 -19.13
CA LYS A 642 42.86 -7.38 -18.64
C LYS A 642 42.67 -8.42 -19.75
N ALA A 643 42.25 -9.62 -19.39
CA ALA A 643 41.90 -10.64 -20.38
C ALA A 643 40.68 -10.20 -21.20
N ASN A 644 40.63 -10.55 -22.49
CA ASN A 644 39.49 -10.23 -23.34
C ASN A 644 38.22 -10.91 -22.82
N GLY A 645 37.16 -10.13 -22.61
CA GLY A 645 35.88 -10.62 -22.08
C GLY A 645 35.83 -10.65 -20.56
N THR A 646 36.66 -9.86 -19.87
CA THR A 646 36.58 -9.71 -18.42
C THR A 646 35.23 -9.11 -18.01
N HIS A 647 34.63 -9.63 -16.94
CA HIS A 647 33.43 -9.01 -16.37
C HIS A 647 33.82 -7.86 -15.44
N TYR A 648 33.13 -6.75 -15.61
CA TYR A 648 33.21 -5.58 -14.76
C TYR A 648 31.90 -5.38 -14.03
N ALA A 649 31.97 -4.77 -12.85
CA ALA A 649 30.80 -4.34 -12.10
C ALA A 649 30.96 -2.88 -11.68
N ILE A 650 29.97 -2.05 -12.00
CA ILE A 650 29.81 -0.71 -11.42
C ILE A 650 28.89 -0.82 -10.21
N ILE A 651 29.31 -0.24 -9.08
CA ILE A 651 28.48 -0.07 -7.89
C ILE A 651 28.22 1.41 -7.71
N SER A 652 26.95 1.77 -7.55
CA SER A 652 26.48 3.15 -7.47
C SER A 652 26.49 3.66 -6.03
N GLY A 653 26.77 4.95 -5.88
CA GLY A 653 26.72 5.62 -4.59
C GLY A 653 27.40 6.98 -4.59
N GLY A 654 28.26 7.20 -3.62
CA GLY A 654 28.99 8.45 -3.44
C GLY A 654 29.85 8.43 -2.20
N VAL A 655 30.52 9.54 -1.91
CA VAL A 655 31.40 9.69 -0.76
C VAL A 655 31.01 10.96 0.00
N HIS A 656 30.73 10.81 1.29
CA HIS A 656 30.35 11.92 2.16
C HIS A 656 31.42 13.02 2.13
N GLY A 657 30.96 14.25 1.91
CA GLY A 657 31.82 15.44 1.82
C GLY A 657 32.59 15.59 0.51
N GLN A 658 32.43 14.66 -0.45
CA GLN A 658 33.05 14.76 -1.78
C GLN A 658 31.99 14.87 -2.88
N GLY A 659 31.08 13.91 -2.97
CA GLY A 659 30.02 13.88 -3.99
C GLY A 659 29.66 12.48 -4.47
N PRO A 660 28.78 12.38 -5.49
CA PRO A 660 28.32 11.11 -6.04
C PRO A 660 29.45 10.38 -6.80
N SER A 661 29.39 9.05 -6.87
CA SER A 661 30.46 8.22 -7.43
C SER A 661 29.96 6.88 -7.96
N LEU A 662 30.61 6.39 -9.01
CA LEU A 662 30.50 5.03 -9.53
C LEU A 662 31.81 4.28 -9.25
N PHE A 663 31.73 3.23 -8.43
CA PHE A 663 32.85 2.40 -8.03
C PHE A 663 33.00 1.22 -9.00
N LEU A 664 34.14 1.12 -9.67
CA LEU A 664 34.39 0.06 -10.66
C LEU A 664 35.17 -1.09 -10.03
N TYR A 665 34.69 -2.30 -10.33
CA TYR A 665 35.31 -3.56 -9.99
C TYR A 665 35.53 -4.40 -11.24
N ALA A 666 36.58 -5.21 -11.25
CA ALA A 666 36.87 -6.18 -12.31
C ALA A 666 36.94 -7.59 -11.71
N GLU A 667 36.46 -8.58 -12.45
CA GLU A 667 36.67 -9.98 -12.10
C GLU A 667 38.18 -10.29 -12.02
N TYR A 668 38.58 -11.06 -11.00
CA TYR A 668 39.99 -11.35 -10.79
C TYR A 668 40.50 -12.42 -11.76
N ASP A 669 41.53 -12.09 -12.55
CA ASP A 669 41.97 -12.89 -13.70
C ASP A 669 42.35 -14.34 -13.35
N ASN A 670 42.91 -14.58 -12.16
CA ASN A 670 43.38 -15.91 -11.75
C ASN A 670 42.24 -16.86 -11.30
N GLU A 671 41.02 -16.33 -11.14
CA GLU A 671 39.82 -17.04 -10.67
C GLU A 671 38.63 -16.82 -11.63
N ALA A 672 38.91 -16.40 -12.86
CA ALA A 672 37.89 -16.07 -13.85
C ALA A 672 36.90 -17.23 -14.09
N GLY A 673 35.61 -16.92 -14.02
CA GLY A 673 34.49 -17.83 -14.21
C GLY A 673 33.83 -18.34 -12.92
N ASP A 674 34.43 -18.11 -11.74
CA ASP A 674 33.79 -18.42 -10.45
C ASP A 674 33.05 -17.22 -9.83
N PHE A 675 33.34 -16.00 -10.30
CA PHE A 675 32.77 -14.72 -9.87
C PHE A 675 32.90 -14.42 -8.36
N GLN A 676 33.78 -15.11 -7.64
CA GLN A 676 33.93 -14.94 -6.19
C GLN A 676 34.77 -13.72 -5.82
N THR A 677 35.79 -13.43 -6.62
CA THR A 677 36.76 -12.37 -6.31
C THR A 677 36.65 -11.21 -7.30
N TRP A 678 36.40 -10.02 -6.75
CA TRP A 678 36.28 -8.77 -7.51
C TRP A 678 37.34 -7.77 -7.07
N GLU A 679 38.25 -7.42 -7.98
CA GLU A 679 39.30 -6.43 -7.80
C GLU A 679 38.73 -5.02 -7.91
N TYR A 680 38.92 -4.19 -6.88
CA TYR A 680 38.53 -2.79 -6.94
C TYR A 680 39.49 -2.00 -7.83
N VAL A 681 38.96 -1.42 -8.91
CA VAL A 681 39.73 -0.64 -9.89
C VAL A 681 39.83 0.83 -9.49
N GLY A 682 38.77 1.39 -8.92
CA GLY A 682 38.73 2.80 -8.51
C GLY A 682 37.34 3.42 -8.62
N GLN A 683 37.25 4.72 -8.28
CA GLN A 683 36.10 5.55 -8.63
C GLN A 683 36.20 5.88 -10.12
N TRP A 684 35.64 5.04 -10.98
CA TRP A 684 35.72 5.22 -12.43
C TRP A 684 35.14 6.57 -12.84
N TRP A 685 34.02 6.96 -12.23
CA TRP A 685 33.46 8.30 -12.36
C TRP A 685 33.04 8.84 -11.00
N HIS A 686 33.27 10.13 -10.78
CA HIS A 686 32.81 10.87 -9.61
C HIS A 686 32.65 12.34 -9.96
N GLU A 687 31.71 13.01 -9.30
CA GLU A 687 31.46 14.44 -9.45
C GLU A 687 31.52 15.12 -8.10
N ARG A 688 31.68 16.45 -8.11
CA ARG A 688 31.55 17.23 -6.87
C ARG A 688 30.10 17.22 -6.41
N ALA A 689 29.90 17.19 -5.10
CA ALA A 689 28.58 17.18 -4.50
C ALA A 689 27.70 18.32 -5.03
N ASN A 690 26.56 17.92 -5.58
CA ASN A 690 25.48 18.79 -6.03
C ASN A 690 25.89 19.78 -7.13
N THR A 691 26.89 19.50 -7.96
CA THR A 691 27.16 20.27 -9.18
C THR A 691 26.21 19.87 -10.32
N THR A 692 26.30 20.56 -11.45
CA THR A 692 25.50 20.29 -12.65
C THR A 692 26.39 20.29 -13.90
N TRP A 693 25.93 19.62 -14.96
CA TRP A 693 26.54 19.65 -16.29
C TRP A 693 26.52 21.05 -16.92
N THR A 694 25.37 21.75 -16.76
CA THR A 694 25.06 23.07 -17.34
C THR A 694 24.11 23.81 -16.40
N GLU A 695 24.36 25.09 -16.12
CA GLU A 695 23.46 25.91 -15.29
C GLU A 695 22.09 26.11 -15.96
N GLU A 696 22.02 25.96 -17.28
CA GLU A 696 20.79 26.03 -18.07
C GLU A 696 19.84 24.85 -17.82
N GLY A 697 20.29 23.79 -17.13
CA GLY A 697 19.46 22.67 -16.68
C GLY A 697 19.21 21.56 -17.72
N TRP A 698 20.10 21.35 -18.70
CA TRP A 698 19.95 20.28 -19.70
C TRP A 698 20.02 18.86 -19.12
N ALA A 699 20.80 18.67 -18.04
CA ALA A 699 21.00 17.37 -17.39
C ALA A 699 20.77 17.43 -15.86
N GLY A 700 19.85 18.28 -15.39
CA GLY A 700 19.53 18.36 -13.97
C GLY A 700 20.76 18.68 -13.10
N ARG A 701 20.94 17.93 -12.01
CA ARG A 701 22.12 18.01 -11.11
C ARG A 701 22.70 16.61 -10.92
N TRP A 702 24.01 16.53 -10.72
CA TRP A 702 24.66 15.28 -10.30
C TRP A 702 24.26 14.85 -8.89
N GLY A 703 23.76 15.79 -8.09
CA GLY A 703 23.26 15.51 -6.76
C GLY A 703 24.34 15.06 -5.78
N PHE A 704 23.94 14.35 -4.74
CA PHE A 704 24.82 13.94 -3.64
C PHE A 704 25.14 12.45 -3.66
N ASN A 705 24.34 11.66 -4.38
CA ASN A 705 24.46 10.22 -4.50
C ASN A 705 23.97 9.75 -5.87
N PHE A 706 24.73 8.85 -6.51
CA PHE A 706 24.28 8.13 -7.70
C PHE A 706 23.61 6.81 -7.31
N GLU A 707 22.63 6.40 -8.11
CA GLU A 707 21.91 5.14 -8.03
C GLU A 707 21.79 4.54 -9.44
N VAL A 708 21.58 3.22 -9.53
CA VAL A 708 21.26 2.51 -10.79
C VAL A 708 22.16 2.84 -12.00
N GLY A 709 23.47 2.95 -11.78
CA GLY A 709 24.43 3.23 -12.84
C GLY A 709 24.60 2.09 -13.84
N ASN A 710 24.11 2.27 -15.08
CA ASN A 710 24.25 1.30 -16.17
C ASN A 710 25.38 1.70 -17.11
N PHE A 711 26.13 0.72 -17.60
CA PHE A 711 27.14 0.91 -18.65
C PHE A 711 26.56 0.53 -20.02
N LEU A 712 26.84 1.37 -21.03
CA LEU A 712 26.38 1.17 -22.39
C LEU A 712 27.51 1.49 -23.37
N ALA A 713 27.51 0.78 -24.50
CA ALA A 713 28.31 1.12 -25.67
C ALA A 713 27.38 1.12 -26.88
N LEU A 714 27.27 2.27 -27.56
CA LEU A 714 26.24 2.54 -28.56
C LEU A 714 26.83 3.06 -29.86
N ASP A 715 26.17 2.74 -30.97
CA ASP A 715 26.36 3.40 -32.26
C ASP A 715 25.02 3.88 -32.82
N GLN A 716 24.97 4.28 -34.09
CA GLN A 716 23.74 4.76 -34.73
C GLN A 716 22.63 3.69 -34.89
N ASN A 717 22.98 2.41 -34.81
CA ASN A 717 22.06 1.28 -35.01
C ASN A 717 21.54 0.70 -33.69
N GLY A 718 22.25 0.93 -32.58
CA GLY A 718 21.87 0.42 -31.26
C GLY A 718 23.07 0.07 -30.40
N TYR A 719 23.07 -1.14 -29.84
CA TYR A 719 24.16 -1.63 -29.00
C TYR A 719 25.33 -2.08 -29.87
N ASN A 720 26.52 -1.57 -29.56
CA ASN A 720 27.76 -1.98 -30.20
C ASN A 720 28.88 -1.94 -29.15
N PRO A 721 29.52 -3.06 -28.81
CA PRO A 721 30.61 -3.11 -27.82
C PRO A 721 31.79 -2.17 -28.13
N GLU A 722 32.01 -1.83 -29.40
CA GLU A 722 33.06 -0.91 -29.86
C GLU A 722 32.56 0.53 -30.05
N GLY A 723 31.29 0.79 -29.73
CA GLY A 723 30.63 2.08 -29.89
C GLY A 723 31.07 3.14 -28.87
N GLU A 724 30.45 4.31 -28.99
CA GLU A 724 30.59 5.42 -28.03
C GLU A 724 30.03 4.99 -26.66
N LEU A 725 30.72 5.37 -25.59
CA LEU A 725 30.36 4.96 -24.24
C LEU A 725 29.31 5.89 -23.65
N PHE A 726 28.30 5.28 -23.04
CA PHE A 726 27.26 5.98 -22.30
C PHE A 726 27.08 5.36 -20.91
N VAL A 727 26.60 6.20 -20.00
CA VAL A 727 26.14 5.82 -18.67
C VAL A 727 24.74 6.36 -18.47
N THR A 728 23.80 5.53 -18.00
CA THR A 728 22.51 6.02 -17.47
C THR A 728 22.50 5.84 -15.97
N LEU A 729 21.96 6.80 -15.21
CA LEU A 729 21.94 6.72 -13.74
C LEU A 729 20.86 7.61 -13.12
N GLY A 730 20.49 7.27 -11.90
CA GLY A 730 19.73 8.12 -11.01
C GLY A 730 20.64 9.02 -10.17
N ALA A 731 20.28 10.30 -10.03
CA ALA A 731 20.97 11.23 -9.13
C ALA A 731 20.02 11.80 -8.07
N GLU A 732 20.32 11.54 -6.79
CA GLU A 732 19.55 12.04 -5.66
C GLU A 732 20.03 13.41 -5.17
N TRP A 733 19.11 14.35 -4.96
CA TRP A 733 19.44 15.66 -4.39
C TRP A 733 18.32 16.28 -3.55
N SER A 734 18.67 17.32 -2.79
CA SER A 734 17.76 18.00 -1.85
C SER A 734 18.01 19.51 -1.82
N PHE A 735 16.99 20.28 -1.45
CA PHE A 735 17.10 21.71 -1.21
C PHE A 735 17.83 22.01 0.10
N ASP A 736 18.41 23.21 0.20
CA ASP A 736 18.99 23.70 1.46
C ASP A 736 17.89 24.35 2.33
N PRO A 737 17.77 24.05 3.64
CA PRO A 737 18.55 23.06 4.39
C PRO A 737 18.12 21.61 4.11
N ILE A 738 19.11 20.72 3.98
CA ILE A 738 18.91 19.29 3.76
C ILE A 738 18.11 18.69 4.93
N VAL A 739 17.04 17.97 4.59
CA VAL A 739 16.21 17.23 5.55
C VAL A 739 16.72 15.78 5.67
N PRO A 740 17.05 15.29 6.89
CA PRO A 740 17.52 13.92 7.05
C PRO A 740 16.54 12.87 6.52
N GLN A 741 17.07 11.88 5.81
CA GLN A 741 16.37 10.77 5.14
C GLN A 741 15.41 11.20 4.02
N VAL A 742 15.56 12.41 3.50
CA VAL A 742 14.73 12.93 2.39
C VAL A 742 15.63 13.29 1.21
N SER A 743 15.26 12.80 0.03
CA SER A 743 15.74 13.30 -1.26
C SER A 743 14.56 14.01 -1.91
N ASP A 744 14.58 15.35 -1.94
CA ASP A 744 13.46 16.15 -2.46
C ASP A 744 13.25 15.92 -3.96
N ASN A 745 14.33 15.66 -4.69
CA ASN A 745 14.30 15.41 -6.12
C ASN A 745 15.27 14.29 -6.52
N ARG A 746 14.95 13.70 -7.66
CA ARG A 746 15.65 12.60 -8.30
C ARG A 746 15.69 12.88 -9.79
N GLU A 747 16.88 12.81 -10.37
CA GLU A 747 17.09 13.06 -11.79
C GLU A 747 17.43 11.74 -12.49
N MET A 748 16.71 11.41 -13.56
CA MET A 748 17.05 10.26 -14.40
C MET A 748 17.90 10.71 -15.59
N LEU A 749 19.20 10.46 -15.49
CA LEU A 749 20.21 11.05 -16.37
C LEU A 749 20.79 10.03 -17.35
N TRP A 750 21.30 10.56 -18.46
CA TRP A 750 22.24 9.85 -19.33
C TRP A 750 23.45 10.75 -19.60
N VAL A 751 24.61 10.12 -19.80
CA VAL A 751 25.89 10.79 -20.02
C VAL A 751 26.68 10.02 -21.06
N ALA A 752 27.15 10.70 -22.11
CA ALA A 752 28.16 10.17 -23.01
C ALA A 752 29.53 10.64 -22.53
N GLY A 753 30.56 9.84 -22.77
CA GLY A 753 31.91 10.24 -22.39
C GLY A 753 33.00 9.37 -22.96
N THR A 754 34.23 9.79 -22.74
CA THR A 754 35.42 9.01 -23.08
C THR A 754 36.03 8.45 -21.81
N GLN A 755 36.86 7.41 -21.96
CA GLN A 755 37.60 6.83 -20.85
C GLN A 755 39.10 6.83 -21.13
N SER A 756 39.89 7.16 -20.12
CA SER A 756 41.35 7.20 -20.22
C SER A 756 42.02 6.87 -18.88
N LEU A 757 43.32 6.54 -18.92
CA LEU A 757 44.12 6.36 -17.71
C LEU A 757 44.69 7.71 -17.25
N VAL A 758 44.22 8.19 -16.09
CA VAL A 758 44.75 9.38 -15.44
C VAL A 758 45.55 8.94 -14.21
N ASN A 759 46.87 9.15 -14.24
CA ASN A 759 47.81 8.71 -13.19
C ASN A 759 47.69 7.20 -12.86
N GLY A 760 47.42 6.37 -13.87
CA GLY A 760 47.29 4.92 -13.73
C GLY A 760 45.91 4.44 -13.25
N SER A 761 44.96 5.34 -12.99
CA SER A 761 43.57 4.99 -12.67
C SER A 761 42.67 5.26 -13.88
N LEU A 762 41.79 4.31 -14.20
CA LEU A 762 40.78 4.50 -15.25
C LEU A 762 39.76 5.55 -14.81
N ARG A 763 39.50 6.52 -15.69
CA ARG A 763 38.54 7.62 -15.47
C ARG A 763 37.61 7.77 -16.65
N PHE A 764 36.34 8.06 -16.36
CA PHE A 764 35.34 8.50 -17.33
C PHE A 764 35.22 10.02 -17.32
N GLU A 765 35.27 10.63 -18.49
CA GLU A 765 35.14 12.07 -18.70
C GLU A 765 33.88 12.37 -19.53
N PRO A 766 32.85 12.99 -18.93
CA PRO A 766 31.63 13.36 -19.64
C PRO A 766 31.87 14.33 -20.81
N THR A 767 31.33 14.02 -21.98
CA THR A 767 31.38 14.87 -23.19
C THR A 767 30.04 15.54 -23.49
N MET A 768 28.92 14.87 -23.17
CA MET A 768 27.57 15.42 -23.21
C MET A 768 26.69 14.69 -22.20
N ALA A 769 25.68 15.37 -21.66
CA ALA A 769 24.74 14.78 -20.72
C ALA A 769 23.34 15.37 -20.89
N GLY A 770 22.34 14.55 -20.60
CA GLY A 770 20.94 14.95 -20.66
C GLY A 770 20.07 14.13 -19.71
N ARG A 771 18.76 14.33 -19.80
CA ARG A 771 17.77 13.52 -19.08
C ARG A 771 17.27 12.38 -19.95
N LEU A 772 17.28 11.17 -19.39
CA LEU A 772 16.65 10.00 -20.01
C LEU A 772 15.14 10.06 -19.84
N ASP A 773 14.66 10.71 -18.78
CA ASP A 773 13.28 11.15 -18.67
C ASP A 773 13.22 12.43 -17.86
N ALA A 774 12.43 13.41 -18.31
CA ALA A 774 12.28 14.67 -17.62
C ALA A 774 11.17 14.68 -16.56
N GLY A 775 10.37 13.61 -16.45
CA GLY A 775 9.33 13.50 -15.44
C GLY A 775 9.90 13.30 -14.04
N ARG A 776 9.41 14.05 -13.05
CA ARG A 776 9.91 13.98 -11.66
C ARG A 776 9.63 12.66 -10.95
N SER A 777 8.71 11.84 -11.47
CA SER A 777 8.44 10.49 -10.97
C SER A 777 9.18 9.40 -11.74
N ALA A 778 9.84 9.73 -12.86
CA ALA A 778 10.55 8.76 -13.69
C ALA A 778 12.00 8.62 -13.19
N TYR A 779 12.42 7.41 -12.85
CA TYR A 779 13.72 7.15 -12.23
C TYR A 779 14.16 5.70 -12.40
N ALA A 780 15.29 5.35 -11.78
CA ALA A 780 15.76 3.99 -11.61
C ALA A 780 15.84 3.19 -12.93
N ALA A 781 16.36 3.79 -14.01
CA ALA A 781 16.39 3.09 -15.29
C ALA A 781 17.34 1.89 -15.25
N ALA A 782 16.87 0.71 -15.62
CA ALA A 782 17.70 -0.46 -15.83
C ALA A 782 17.61 -0.91 -17.29
N GLY A 783 18.78 -1.12 -17.88
CA GLY A 783 18.86 -1.58 -19.25
C GLY A 783 19.77 -2.77 -19.46
N LYS A 784 19.63 -3.38 -20.64
CA LYS A 784 20.40 -4.55 -21.03
C LYS A 784 20.59 -4.59 -22.54
N ALA A 785 21.75 -5.09 -22.95
CA ALA A 785 21.96 -5.47 -24.34
C ALA A 785 21.01 -6.63 -24.71
N VAL A 786 20.30 -6.47 -25.82
CA VAL A 786 19.41 -7.46 -26.41
C VAL A 786 19.90 -7.74 -27.81
N LEU A 787 20.57 -8.87 -27.97
CA LEU A 787 21.19 -9.25 -29.22
C LEU A 787 20.14 -9.59 -30.29
N SER A 788 20.54 -9.45 -31.55
CA SER A 788 19.80 -9.88 -32.74
C SER A 788 19.41 -11.36 -32.72
N SER A 789 20.12 -12.18 -31.94
CA SER A 789 19.85 -13.60 -31.71
C SER A 789 18.72 -13.88 -30.71
N SER A 790 18.26 -12.87 -29.95
CA SER A 790 17.10 -13.03 -29.05
C SER A 790 15.82 -13.31 -29.84
N GLN A 791 14.84 -13.98 -29.23
CA GLN A 791 13.56 -14.26 -29.89
C GLN A 791 12.84 -12.98 -30.32
N ALA A 792 12.86 -11.95 -29.46
CA ALA A 792 12.22 -10.67 -29.76
C ALA A 792 12.85 -10.02 -31.00
N SER A 793 14.19 -9.92 -31.04
CA SER A 793 14.89 -9.35 -32.19
C SER A 793 14.73 -10.19 -33.46
N GLN A 794 14.71 -11.53 -33.36
CA GLN A 794 14.47 -12.41 -34.51
C GLN A 794 13.07 -12.21 -35.12
N LYS A 795 12.05 -12.01 -34.28
CA LYS A 795 10.68 -11.75 -34.76
C LYS A 795 10.54 -10.38 -35.42
N SER A 796 11.19 -9.36 -34.88
CA SER A 796 11.10 -7.98 -35.38
C SER A 796 12.14 -7.64 -36.45
N GLY A 797 13.13 -8.51 -36.68
CA GLY A 797 14.27 -8.24 -37.55
C GLY A 797 15.20 -7.16 -37.00
N ALA A 798 15.25 -6.98 -35.68
CA ALA A 798 16.06 -5.95 -35.06
C ALA A 798 17.56 -6.33 -34.99
N PRO A 799 18.47 -5.35 -35.10
CA PRO A 799 19.89 -5.56 -34.83
C PRO A 799 20.13 -5.77 -33.32
N ASP A 800 21.40 -5.80 -32.93
CA ASP A 800 21.78 -5.71 -31.53
C ASP A 800 21.35 -4.35 -30.96
N ARG A 801 20.65 -4.37 -29.83
CA ARG A 801 20.02 -3.18 -29.24
C ARG A 801 20.39 -3.06 -27.78
N PHE A 802 20.29 -1.85 -27.24
CA PHE A 802 20.24 -1.65 -25.81
C PHE A 802 18.83 -1.21 -25.44
N LEU A 803 18.14 -2.02 -24.65
CA LEU A 803 16.80 -1.71 -24.15
C LEU A 803 16.89 -1.22 -22.72
N THR A 804 16.18 -0.15 -22.40
CA THR A 804 16.06 0.36 -21.03
C THR A 804 14.60 0.46 -20.61
N TYR A 805 14.32 0.07 -19.38
CA TYR A 805 13.03 0.28 -18.70
C TYR A 805 13.26 1.26 -17.57
N LEU A 806 12.34 2.20 -17.42
CA LEU A 806 12.38 3.18 -16.33
C LEU A 806 11.26 2.88 -15.34
N TRP A 807 11.50 3.12 -14.06
CA TRP A 807 10.46 3.13 -13.06
C TRP A 807 9.69 4.44 -13.10
N LEU A 808 8.36 4.38 -13.07
CA LEU A 808 7.50 5.52 -12.80
C LEU A 808 6.87 5.32 -11.42
N THR A 809 7.39 6.02 -10.40
CA THR A 809 6.91 5.89 -9.02
C THR A 809 5.46 6.37 -8.90
N GLY A 810 4.60 5.57 -8.28
CA GLY A 810 3.16 5.87 -8.15
C GLY A 810 2.81 6.81 -7.00
N ASP A 811 3.74 7.05 -6.07
CA ASP A 811 3.49 7.75 -4.81
C ASP A 811 4.56 8.81 -4.49
N PHE A 812 5.32 9.22 -5.52
CA PHE A 812 6.42 10.18 -5.43
C PHE A 812 7.43 9.76 -4.36
N TYR A 813 7.96 8.55 -4.51
CA TYR A 813 8.99 7.98 -3.63
C TYR A 813 8.53 7.86 -2.17
N GLY A 814 7.25 7.50 -1.98
CA GLY A 814 6.63 7.31 -0.67
C GLY A 814 6.29 8.59 0.09
N THR A 815 6.43 9.77 -0.52
CA THR A 815 6.19 11.07 0.15
C THR A 815 4.73 11.56 0.06
N LEU A 816 3.92 10.97 -0.82
CA LEU A 816 2.50 11.33 -0.98
C LEU A 816 1.56 10.35 -0.27
N ASP A 817 0.53 10.90 0.39
CA ASP A 817 -0.56 10.14 1.03
C ASP A 817 -1.63 9.71 0.00
N PHE A 818 -1.19 8.98 -1.03
CA PHE A 818 -2.02 8.49 -2.13
C PHE A 818 -2.95 7.34 -1.69
N PRO A 819 -4.16 7.14 -2.27
CA PRO A 819 -5.09 6.06 -1.91
C PRO A 819 -4.64 4.65 -2.35
N LYS A 820 -3.46 4.20 -1.88
CA LYS A 820 -2.80 2.95 -2.28
C LYS A 820 -3.65 1.71 -2.00
N ALA A 821 -4.36 1.67 -0.87
CA ALA A 821 -5.19 0.52 -0.51
C ALA A 821 -6.39 0.35 -1.47
N GLN A 822 -6.95 1.45 -1.95
CA GLN A 822 -8.06 1.44 -2.91
C GLN A 822 -7.58 1.08 -4.32
N GLN A 823 -6.39 1.55 -4.71
CA GLN A 823 -5.79 1.22 -5.99
C GLN A 823 -5.22 -0.21 -6.02
N ASN A 824 -4.70 -0.70 -4.90
CA ASN A 824 -4.10 -2.03 -4.75
C ASN A 824 -2.93 -2.33 -5.70
N TRP A 825 -2.35 -1.28 -6.27
CA TRP A 825 -1.06 -1.31 -6.95
C TRP A 825 -0.41 0.08 -6.84
N THR A 826 0.91 0.16 -6.99
CA THR A 826 1.64 1.44 -6.93
C THR A 826 2.85 1.40 -7.86
N GLY A 827 2.92 2.36 -8.77
CA GLY A 827 3.99 2.45 -9.76
C GLY A 827 3.76 1.54 -10.98
N SER A 828 4.55 1.78 -12.01
CA SER A 828 4.64 0.99 -13.24
C SER A 828 6.05 1.16 -13.80
N LEU A 829 6.50 0.24 -14.65
CA LEU A 829 7.59 0.55 -15.56
C LEU A 829 7.03 1.33 -16.77
N LEU A 830 7.86 2.19 -17.35
CA LEU A 830 7.60 2.85 -18.63
C LEU A 830 7.80 1.85 -19.79
N LEU A 831 7.36 2.24 -20.99
CA LEU A 831 7.62 1.45 -22.20
C LEU A 831 9.13 1.23 -22.40
N PRO A 832 9.55 0.05 -22.89
CA PRO A 832 10.95 -0.18 -23.22
C PRO A 832 11.43 0.84 -24.24
N ARG A 833 12.60 1.44 -23.98
CA ARG A 833 13.24 2.38 -24.90
C ARG A 833 14.46 1.77 -25.54
N GLU A 834 14.55 1.88 -26.86
CA GLU A 834 15.75 1.60 -27.64
C GLU A 834 16.66 2.83 -27.61
N LEU A 835 17.92 2.61 -27.19
CA LEU A 835 18.95 3.64 -27.14
C LEU A 835 19.95 3.48 -28.29
N SER A 836 20.32 4.60 -28.91
CA SER A 836 21.34 4.66 -29.96
C SER A 836 21.98 6.05 -30.02
N VAL A 837 23.09 6.19 -30.73
CA VAL A 837 23.64 7.51 -31.06
C VAL A 837 22.79 8.14 -32.16
N GLY A 838 22.43 9.40 -31.97
CA GLY A 838 21.63 10.18 -32.90
C GLY A 838 22.41 11.32 -33.52
N TYR A 839 22.17 11.60 -34.79
CA TYR A 839 22.82 12.69 -35.52
C TYR A 839 21.79 13.63 -36.13
N ILE A 840 22.05 14.94 -36.05
CA ILE A 840 21.22 15.98 -36.65
C ILE A 840 22.08 17.05 -37.31
N ASP A 841 21.79 17.35 -38.58
CA ASP A 841 22.43 18.44 -39.31
C ASP A 841 21.71 19.76 -39.03
N VAL A 842 22.46 20.75 -38.56
CA VAL A 842 21.96 22.06 -38.12
C VAL A 842 22.80 23.18 -38.71
N VAL A 843 22.26 24.39 -38.73
CA VAL A 843 23.01 25.60 -39.09
C VAL A 843 24.05 25.90 -38.01
N ASP A 844 25.27 26.26 -38.40
CA ASP A 844 26.29 26.70 -37.46
C ASP A 844 25.92 28.08 -36.88
N ASN A 845 25.43 28.07 -35.64
CA ASN A 845 25.10 29.27 -34.88
C ASN A 845 25.30 29.04 -33.37
N GLU A 846 25.05 30.09 -32.58
CA GLU A 846 25.21 30.04 -31.11
C GLU A 846 24.38 28.91 -30.47
N LEU A 847 23.16 28.68 -30.95
CA LEU A 847 22.28 27.63 -30.41
C LEU A 847 22.85 26.22 -30.60
N ALA A 848 23.52 25.97 -31.73
CA ALA A 848 24.15 24.68 -32.02
C ALA A 848 25.46 24.48 -31.24
N ARG A 849 26.22 25.56 -31.00
CA ARG A 849 27.52 25.54 -30.31
C ARG A 849 27.43 25.62 -28.77
N ASP A 850 26.26 25.96 -28.22
CA ASP A 850 26.02 25.92 -26.78
C ASP A 850 26.33 24.54 -26.17
N LYS A 851 26.78 24.55 -24.92
CA LYS A 851 26.93 23.33 -24.12
C LYS A 851 25.54 22.83 -23.70
N GLY A 852 25.18 21.62 -24.12
CA GLY A 852 23.87 21.05 -23.83
C GLY A 852 23.86 19.52 -23.78
N ALA A 853 22.71 18.95 -24.12
CA ALA A 853 22.50 17.50 -24.24
C ALA A 853 22.93 16.95 -25.61
N TRP A 854 23.96 17.56 -26.21
CA TRP A 854 24.53 17.20 -27.50
C TRP A 854 26.00 17.63 -27.53
N ARG A 855 26.73 17.14 -28.52
CA ARG A 855 28.07 17.62 -28.88
C ARG A 855 28.15 17.89 -30.38
N VAL A 856 29.04 18.78 -30.79
CA VAL A 856 29.40 18.91 -32.20
C VAL A 856 30.20 17.67 -32.60
N ASP A 857 29.75 16.99 -33.64
CA ASP A 857 30.40 15.79 -34.16
C ASP A 857 31.27 16.12 -35.37
N THR A 858 30.68 16.80 -36.36
CA THR A 858 31.35 17.17 -37.60
C THR A 858 31.03 18.62 -37.97
N GLU A 859 32.05 19.40 -38.34
CA GLU A 859 31.89 20.72 -38.94
C GLU A 859 32.00 20.61 -40.47
N HIS A 860 31.03 21.16 -41.21
CA HIS A 860 31.00 21.08 -42.67
C HIS A 860 31.42 22.41 -43.31
N GLU A 861 32.06 22.36 -44.48
CA GLU A 861 32.52 23.56 -45.21
C GLU A 861 31.37 24.46 -45.69
N ASN A 862 30.15 23.95 -45.75
CA ASN A 862 28.94 24.65 -46.18
C ASN A 862 28.28 25.51 -45.07
N GLY A 863 28.89 25.62 -43.89
CA GLY A 863 28.36 26.39 -42.75
C GLY A 863 27.29 25.64 -41.93
N THR A 864 27.25 24.31 -42.01
CA THR A 864 26.40 23.46 -41.16
C THR A 864 27.24 22.63 -40.19
N LEU A 865 26.64 22.20 -39.09
CA LEU A 865 27.22 21.27 -38.12
C LEU A 865 26.38 20.00 -38.09
N THR A 866 27.03 18.84 -37.96
CA THR A 866 26.35 17.63 -37.48
C THR A 866 26.52 17.56 -35.97
N LEU A 867 25.42 17.51 -35.24
CA LEU A 867 25.42 17.30 -33.79
C LEU A 867 25.15 15.83 -33.47
N ALA A 868 25.84 15.29 -32.47
CA ALA A 868 25.56 13.98 -31.88
C ALA A 868 24.80 14.12 -30.55
N THR A 869 23.87 13.21 -30.26
CA THR A 869 23.10 13.14 -29.01
C THR A 869 22.64 11.70 -28.74
N LEU A 870 21.99 11.45 -27.60
CA LEU A 870 21.34 10.17 -27.33
C LEU A 870 19.95 10.14 -27.98
N HIS A 871 19.73 9.19 -28.88
CA HIS A 871 18.37 8.81 -29.26
C HIS A 871 17.78 7.85 -28.22
N GLN A 872 16.53 8.13 -27.86
CA GLN A 872 15.68 7.39 -26.94
C GLN A 872 14.29 7.20 -27.56
N ARG A 873 14.12 6.06 -28.25
CA ARG A 873 12.88 5.72 -28.98
C ARG A 873 12.10 4.68 -28.21
N ILE A 874 10.77 4.73 -28.25
CA ILE A 874 9.94 3.58 -27.85
C ILE A 874 10.40 2.37 -28.68
N ALA A 875 10.59 1.21 -28.05
CA ALA A 875 10.98 0.00 -28.76
C ALA A 875 10.03 -0.26 -29.94
N ARG A 876 10.61 -0.73 -31.04
CA ARG A 876 9.89 -0.79 -32.32
C ARG A 876 8.67 -1.71 -32.27
N GLU A 877 8.75 -2.79 -31.50
CA GLU A 877 7.70 -3.80 -31.40
C GLU A 877 6.41 -3.25 -30.74
N PRO A 878 6.44 -2.67 -29.52
CA PRO A 878 5.23 -2.11 -28.93
C PRO A 878 4.65 -0.96 -29.77
N LEU A 879 5.47 -0.06 -30.31
CA LEU A 879 4.97 1.04 -31.13
C LEU A 879 4.31 0.53 -32.43
N ALA A 880 4.88 -0.49 -33.07
CA ALA A 880 4.26 -1.12 -34.23
C ALA A 880 2.95 -1.81 -33.85
N ALA A 881 2.91 -2.51 -32.71
CA ALA A 881 1.72 -3.20 -32.23
C ALA A 881 0.58 -2.25 -31.87
N PHE A 882 0.87 -1.09 -31.26
CA PHE A 882 -0.15 -0.06 -30.99
C PHE A 882 -0.81 0.46 -32.26
N LYS A 883 -0.04 0.58 -33.34
CA LYS A 883 -0.55 1.05 -34.64
C LYS A 883 -1.30 -0.05 -35.39
N SER A 884 -0.78 -1.29 -35.39
CA SER A 884 -1.38 -2.40 -36.14
C SER A 884 -2.65 -2.95 -35.50
N ASN A 885 -2.72 -2.93 -34.17
CA ASN A 885 -3.84 -3.49 -33.40
C ASN A 885 -4.83 -2.42 -32.92
N ALA A 886 -4.73 -1.21 -33.48
CA ALA A 886 -5.62 -0.11 -33.16
C ALA A 886 -7.08 -0.52 -33.42
N THR A 887 -7.91 -0.39 -32.40
CA THR A 887 -9.35 -0.63 -32.47
C THR A 887 -10.07 0.46 -33.28
N ASN A 888 -9.53 1.67 -33.24
CA ASN A 888 -10.00 2.82 -33.98
C ASN A 888 -8.80 3.70 -34.37
N ILE A 889 -8.89 4.35 -35.54
CA ILE A 889 -7.87 5.27 -36.04
C ILE A 889 -8.57 6.58 -36.38
N ILE A 890 -8.18 7.64 -35.68
CA ILE A 890 -8.73 8.98 -35.87
C ILE A 890 -7.68 9.83 -36.54
N THR A 891 -8.06 10.47 -37.65
CA THR A 891 -7.21 11.45 -38.33
C THR A 891 -7.84 12.82 -38.23
N GLN A 892 -7.12 13.75 -37.61
CA GLN A 892 -7.50 15.15 -37.53
C GLN A 892 -6.65 15.97 -38.51
N PRO A 893 -7.27 16.67 -39.48
CA PRO A 893 -6.55 17.58 -40.36
C PRO A 893 -5.75 18.63 -39.59
N GLY A 894 -4.49 18.79 -40.00
CA GLY A 894 -3.60 19.81 -39.48
C GLY A 894 -3.94 21.22 -39.98
N GLY A 895 -2.90 22.02 -40.20
CA GLY A 895 -2.97 23.37 -40.75
C GLY A 895 -2.38 24.43 -39.85
N ARG A 896 -2.25 25.64 -40.41
CA ARG A 896 -1.78 26.83 -39.71
C ARG A 896 -2.86 27.35 -38.78
N ARG A 897 -2.50 27.58 -37.51
CA ARG A 897 -3.42 27.98 -36.44
C ARG A 897 -2.80 29.10 -35.61
N SER A 898 -3.64 30.03 -35.16
CA SER A 898 -3.31 31.13 -34.25
C SER A 898 -4.06 31.05 -32.92
N SER A 899 -4.95 30.07 -32.77
CA SER A 899 -5.70 29.78 -31.53
C SER A 899 -5.94 28.28 -31.40
N GLY A 900 -6.22 27.83 -30.17
CA GLY A 900 -6.64 26.46 -29.91
C GLY A 900 -7.97 26.09 -30.59
N ALA A 901 -8.19 24.78 -30.77
CA ALA A 901 -9.41 24.22 -31.36
C ALA A 901 -9.59 22.76 -30.93
N ARG A 902 -10.82 22.33 -30.65
CA ARG A 902 -11.11 20.91 -30.38
C ARG A 902 -10.97 20.08 -31.66
N PHE A 903 -10.69 18.78 -31.50
CA PHE A 903 -10.75 17.83 -32.61
C PHE A 903 -12.20 17.56 -32.98
N ASP A 904 -12.43 17.24 -34.25
CA ASP A 904 -13.74 16.85 -34.78
C ASP A 904 -14.20 15.50 -34.19
N LEU A 905 -13.23 14.61 -33.95
CA LEU A 905 -13.40 13.30 -33.31
C LEU A 905 -12.30 13.09 -32.27
N SER A 906 -12.66 12.52 -31.14
CA SER A 906 -11.75 12.15 -30.04
C SER A 906 -11.91 10.66 -29.71
N PRO A 907 -10.89 10.02 -29.09
CA PRO A 907 -10.97 8.62 -28.72
C PRO A 907 -12.09 8.35 -27.70
N GLU A 908 -12.63 7.13 -27.72
CA GLU A 908 -13.67 6.72 -26.77
C GLU A 908 -13.10 6.19 -25.44
N SER A 909 -11.81 5.89 -25.40
CA SER A 909 -11.07 5.32 -24.27
C SER A 909 -9.85 6.17 -23.87
N LYS A 910 -9.31 5.88 -22.68
CA LYS A 910 -8.07 6.49 -22.16
C LYS A 910 -6.82 5.65 -22.50
N HIS A 911 -6.85 4.95 -23.63
CA HIS A 911 -5.75 4.09 -24.10
C HIS A 911 -5.49 4.39 -25.58
N TYR A 912 -4.53 5.26 -25.88
CA TYR A 912 -4.22 5.63 -27.26
C TYR A 912 -2.80 6.15 -27.40
N VAL A 913 -2.30 6.14 -28.64
CA VAL A 913 -1.10 6.89 -29.03
C VAL A 913 -1.49 7.97 -30.03
N LEU A 914 -1.07 9.20 -29.78
CA LEU A 914 -1.19 10.35 -30.67
C LEU A 914 0.17 10.63 -31.28
N SER A 915 0.25 10.85 -32.60
CA SER A 915 1.45 11.34 -33.27
C SER A 915 1.12 12.55 -34.14
N ALA A 916 1.98 13.57 -34.05
CA ALA A 916 1.82 14.81 -34.79
C ALA A 916 3.18 15.47 -35.08
N SER A 917 3.17 16.42 -36.01
CA SER A 917 4.28 17.35 -36.22
C SER A 917 3.79 18.78 -36.03
N VAL A 918 4.63 19.64 -35.44
CA VAL A 918 4.35 21.06 -35.24
C VAL A 918 5.51 21.87 -35.77
N LYS A 919 5.23 22.75 -36.74
CA LYS A 919 6.18 23.69 -37.32
C LYS A 919 5.94 25.08 -36.76
N PHE A 920 7.02 25.74 -36.40
CA PHE A 920 7.00 27.11 -35.89
C PHE A 920 7.53 28.07 -36.96
N PRO A 921 6.75 29.08 -37.38
CA PRO A 921 7.21 30.04 -38.39
C PRO A 921 8.42 30.88 -37.92
N ALA A 922 8.52 31.14 -36.61
CA ALA A 922 9.61 31.89 -36.00
C ALA A 922 9.76 31.55 -34.51
N ARG A 923 10.97 31.73 -33.98
CA ARG A 923 11.30 31.57 -32.56
C ARG A 923 10.82 32.81 -31.78
N THR A 924 9.64 32.74 -31.17
CA THR A 924 9.07 33.84 -30.38
C THR A 924 8.77 33.38 -28.96
N ASN A 925 9.20 34.15 -27.95
CA ASN A 925 9.16 33.73 -26.55
C ASN A 925 7.73 33.47 -26.03
N ASP A 926 6.72 34.13 -26.59
CA ASP A 926 5.33 34.01 -26.16
C ASP A 926 4.62 32.79 -26.78
N THR A 927 5.17 32.21 -27.86
CA THR A 927 4.49 31.11 -28.57
C THR A 927 4.50 29.83 -27.76
N LYS A 928 3.30 29.30 -27.52
CA LYS A 928 3.07 27.94 -27.02
C LYS A 928 2.24 27.17 -28.02
N ALA A 929 2.65 25.96 -28.36
CA ALA A 929 1.84 25.09 -29.20
C ALA A 929 1.93 23.63 -28.78
N GLY A 930 0.83 22.90 -28.93
CA GLY A 930 0.73 21.50 -28.57
C GLY A 930 -0.72 21.01 -28.51
N PHE A 931 -1.04 20.19 -27.51
CA PHE A 931 -2.29 19.46 -27.42
C PHE A 931 -2.90 19.51 -26.02
N GLU A 932 -4.21 19.63 -25.96
CA GLU A 932 -5.01 19.26 -24.78
C GLU A 932 -5.38 17.79 -24.93
N ILE A 933 -5.19 17.00 -23.88
CA ILE A 933 -5.55 15.59 -23.83
C ILE A 933 -6.34 15.29 -22.57
N LEU A 934 -7.04 14.14 -22.55
CA LEU A 934 -7.86 13.70 -21.41
C LEU A 934 -8.77 14.83 -20.93
N SER A 935 -9.33 15.58 -21.90
CA SER A 935 -10.15 16.74 -21.63
C SER A 935 -11.61 16.35 -21.55
N GLY A 936 -12.35 17.00 -20.67
CA GLY A 936 -13.78 16.79 -20.49
C GLY A 936 -14.44 18.06 -19.97
N THR A 937 -15.59 17.90 -19.33
CA THR A 937 -16.31 19.04 -18.75
C THR A 937 -15.54 19.67 -17.57
N HIS A 938 -14.79 18.85 -16.84
CA HIS A 938 -14.18 19.24 -15.56
C HIS A 938 -12.67 19.11 -15.51
N GLU A 939 -12.07 18.29 -16.37
CA GLU A 939 -10.64 17.98 -16.35
C GLU A 939 -10.02 18.32 -17.71
N THR A 940 -8.75 18.70 -17.70
CA THR A 940 -7.94 18.86 -18.91
C THR A 940 -6.47 18.76 -18.54
N THR A 941 -5.70 18.10 -19.39
CA THR A 941 -4.23 18.09 -19.31
C THR A 941 -3.67 18.74 -20.55
N ARG A 942 -2.73 19.67 -20.38
CA ARG A 942 -2.20 20.47 -21.50
C ARG A 942 -0.73 20.11 -21.71
N ILE A 943 -0.38 19.67 -22.91
CA ILE A 943 0.97 19.29 -23.30
C ILE A 943 1.41 20.23 -24.40
N TYR A 944 2.38 21.10 -24.15
CA TYR A 944 2.81 22.09 -25.13
C TYR A 944 4.31 22.36 -25.06
N TYR A 945 4.86 22.74 -26.20
CA TYR A 945 6.20 23.29 -26.29
C TYR A 945 6.14 24.81 -26.15
N GLN A 946 7.12 25.39 -25.45
CA GLN A 946 7.27 26.85 -25.33
C GLN A 946 8.72 27.29 -25.55
N PHE A 947 8.92 28.39 -26.27
CA PHE A 947 10.26 28.89 -26.60
C PHE A 947 10.94 29.68 -25.47
N SER A 948 10.18 30.32 -24.58
CA SER A 948 10.73 31.17 -23.50
C SER A 948 11.78 30.48 -22.63
N ASN A 949 11.68 29.16 -22.46
CA ASN A 949 12.66 28.33 -21.75
C ASN A 949 12.97 27.01 -22.48
N GLU A 950 12.65 26.93 -23.78
CA GLU A 950 12.92 25.77 -24.66
C GLU A 950 12.47 24.44 -24.04
N SER A 951 11.21 24.37 -23.59
CA SER A 951 10.72 23.23 -22.82
C SER A 951 9.40 22.67 -23.36
N VAL A 952 9.27 21.35 -23.26
CA VAL A 952 7.97 20.67 -23.26
C VAL A 952 7.43 20.71 -21.84
N ILE A 953 6.18 21.13 -21.70
CA ILE A 953 5.47 21.24 -20.42
C ILE A 953 4.24 20.35 -20.46
N VAL A 954 4.02 19.60 -19.37
CA VAL A 954 2.76 18.94 -19.05
C VAL A 954 2.13 19.70 -17.90
N ASP A 955 1.16 20.55 -18.22
CA ASP A 955 0.35 21.26 -17.23
C ASP A 955 -0.72 20.32 -16.69
N ARG A 956 -0.58 20.02 -15.39
CA ARG A 956 -1.44 19.08 -14.67
C ARG A 956 -2.38 19.76 -13.70
N SER A 957 -2.39 21.10 -13.66
CA SER A 957 -3.14 21.88 -12.68
C SER A 957 -4.63 21.57 -12.64
N ASN A 958 -5.22 21.18 -13.78
CA ASN A 958 -6.62 20.74 -13.90
C ASN A 958 -6.76 19.30 -14.43
N SER A 959 -5.74 18.46 -14.25
CA SER A 959 -5.71 17.10 -14.82
C SER A 959 -6.57 16.08 -14.07
N SER A 960 -6.93 16.35 -12.81
CA SER A 960 -7.69 15.43 -11.97
C SER A 960 -8.62 16.17 -11.01
N ALA A 961 -9.92 15.96 -11.16
CA ALA A 961 -10.94 16.41 -10.22
C ALA A 961 -10.80 15.72 -8.86
N ALA A 962 -10.24 14.50 -8.82
CA ALA A 962 -10.00 13.78 -7.57
C ALA A 962 -8.93 14.46 -6.70
N ALA A 963 -8.01 15.24 -7.27
CA ALA A 963 -7.01 16.00 -6.52
C ALA A 963 -7.65 17.05 -5.60
N ALA A 964 -8.82 17.59 -5.97
CA ALA A 964 -9.55 18.53 -5.13
C ALA A 964 -10.19 17.88 -3.89
N THR A 965 -10.42 16.55 -3.93
CA THR A 965 -11.15 15.82 -2.87
C THR A 965 -10.27 14.86 -2.08
N THR A 966 -9.11 14.50 -2.62
CA THR A 966 -8.20 13.48 -2.08
C THR A 966 -6.77 14.01 -2.02
N PRO A 967 -6.17 14.12 -0.83
CA PRO A 967 -4.75 14.48 -0.71
C PRO A 967 -3.87 13.38 -1.33
N GLY A 968 -2.64 13.74 -1.71
CA GLY A 968 -1.67 12.79 -2.28
C GLY A 968 -1.80 12.55 -3.79
N ILE A 969 -2.83 13.09 -4.46
CA ILE A 969 -2.89 13.16 -5.92
C ILE A 969 -2.11 14.41 -6.36
N ASN A 970 -0.91 14.21 -6.90
CA ASN A 970 -0.05 15.30 -7.36
C ASN A 970 -0.54 15.87 -8.71
N THR A 971 -0.71 17.18 -8.77
CA THR A 971 -1.08 17.95 -9.98
C THR A 971 -0.06 19.04 -10.32
N GLU A 972 1.13 19.00 -9.72
CA GLU A 972 2.22 19.90 -10.07
C GLU A 972 2.66 19.68 -11.52
N ASN A 973 3.00 20.77 -12.21
CA ASN A 973 3.42 20.71 -13.60
C ASN A 973 4.75 19.98 -13.73
N GLU A 974 4.90 19.26 -14.85
CA GLU A 974 6.15 18.63 -15.25
C GLU A 974 6.72 19.38 -16.44
N SER A 975 8.05 19.44 -16.55
CA SER A 975 8.69 20.10 -17.68
C SER A 975 10.09 19.56 -17.95
N GLY A 976 10.49 19.53 -19.21
CA GLY A 976 11.84 19.17 -19.62
C GLY A 976 12.30 19.99 -20.81
N LYS A 977 13.60 20.32 -20.83
CA LYS A 977 14.19 21.11 -21.92
C LYS A 977 14.43 20.26 -23.15
N VAL A 978 14.05 20.78 -24.31
CA VAL A 978 14.39 20.22 -25.61
C VAL A 978 14.62 21.37 -26.58
N ARG A 979 15.77 21.40 -27.21
CA ARG A 979 16.08 22.41 -28.21
C ARG A 979 15.54 21.97 -29.56
N LEU A 980 14.79 22.87 -30.20
CA LEU A 980 14.55 22.83 -31.64
C LEU A 980 15.64 23.68 -32.30
N PHE A 981 16.50 23.07 -33.11
CA PHE A 981 17.62 23.79 -33.74
C PHE A 981 17.16 24.56 -34.99
N ASP A 982 18.05 25.38 -35.56
CA ASP A 982 17.82 25.92 -36.89
C ASP A 982 18.42 24.94 -37.91
N VAL A 983 17.58 24.43 -38.82
CA VAL A 983 17.97 23.43 -39.82
C VAL A 983 18.05 24.06 -41.22
N PRO A 984 18.93 23.55 -42.12
CA PRO A 984 19.05 24.06 -43.48
C PRO A 984 17.77 23.85 -44.31
N GLY A 985 17.25 24.91 -44.94
CA GLY A 985 16.02 24.89 -45.75
C GLY A 985 16.19 25.64 -47.07
N GLY A 986 16.76 25.00 -48.09
CA GLY A 986 16.95 25.60 -49.40
C GLY A 986 17.85 26.86 -49.35
N ASN A 987 17.26 28.04 -49.60
CA ASN A 987 17.97 29.34 -49.55
C ASN A 987 17.89 30.04 -48.17
N SER A 988 17.30 29.42 -47.15
CA SER A 988 17.11 30.00 -45.81
C SER A 988 17.26 28.95 -44.70
N SER A 989 17.31 29.37 -43.43
CA SER A 989 17.18 28.46 -42.29
C SER A 989 15.72 28.41 -41.81
N THR A 990 15.32 27.27 -41.24
CA THR A 990 14.00 27.10 -40.61
C THR A 990 14.16 26.48 -39.23
N VAL A 991 13.25 26.77 -38.30
CA VAL A 991 13.24 26.08 -37.00
C VAL A 991 12.89 24.61 -37.23
N GLU A 992 13.62 23.73 -36.56
CA GLU A 992 13.39 22.29 -36.57
C GLU A 992 11.93 21.96 -36.22
N THR A 993 11.36 21.02 -36.97
CA THR A 993 9.99 20.57 -36.73
C THR A 993 9.93 19.78 -35.42
N LEU A 994 8.92 20.07 -34.61
CA LEU A 994 8.62 19.32 -33.39
C LEU A 994 7.77 18.10 -33.77
N HIS A 995 8.40 16.92 -33.85
CA HIS A 995 7.73 15.64 -33.94
C HIS A 995 7.42 15.14 -32.53
N ILE A 996 6.14 15.02 -32.21
CA ILE A 996 5.67 14.62 -30.89
C ILE A 996 4.84 13.35 -30.98
N THR A 997 5.13 12.42 -30.08
CA THR A 997 4.34 11.21 -29.87
C THR A 997 3.92 11.16 -28.40
N ILE A 998 2.61 11.09 -28.15
CA ILE A 998 2.04 11.03 -26.81
C ILE A 998 1.37 9.67 -26.66
N VAL A 999 1.84 8.86 -25.71
CA VAL A 999 1.19 7.61 -25.33
C VAL A 999 0.38 7.86 -24.06
N VAL A 1000 -0.90 7.53 -24.10
CA VAL A 1000 -1.82 7.61 -22.96
C VAL A 1000 -2.30 6.20 -22.68
N ASP A 1001 -1.97 5.65 -21.51
CA ASP A 1001 -2.36 4.31 -21.10
C ASP A 1001 -2.91 4.31 -19.66
N GLY A 1002 -4.22 4.51 -19.56
CA GLY A 1002 -4.89 4.67 -18.27
C GLY A 1002 -4.42 5.96 -17.60
N GLY A 1003 -3.68 5.83 -16.50
CA GLY A 1003 -3.06 6.98 -15.81
C GLY A 1003 -1.65 7.33 -16.29
N VAL A 1004 -0.98 6.46 -17.06
CA VAL A 1004 0.40 6.72 -17.52
C VAL A 1004 0.35 7.57 -18.79
N VAL A 1005 1.10 8.67 -18.80
CA VAL A 1005 1.30 9.51 -19.99
C VAL A 1005 2.79 9.63 -20.28
N GLU A 1006 3.22 9.22 -21.47
CA GLU A 1006 4.59 9.36 -21.97
C GLU A 1006 4.62 10.31 -23.18
N VAL A 1007 5.46 11.34 -23.11
CA VAL A 1007 5.64 12.34 -24.18
C VAL A 1007 7.04 12.18 -24.77
N HIS A 1008 7.11 11.75 -26.04
CA HIS A 1008 8.35 11.61 -26.78
C HIS A 1008 8.47 12.70 -27.85
N VAL A 1009 9.65 13.32 -27.96
CA VAL A 1009 9.91 14.38 -28.93
C VAL A 1009 11.21 14.13 -29.68
N ASN A 1010 11.14 14.24 -31.02
CA ASN A 1010 12.25 14.14 -31.97
C ASN A 1010 13.25 13.00 -31.68
N ASP A 1011 12.74 11.86 -31.20
CA ASP A 1011 13.51 10.67 -30.82
C ASP A 1011 14.61 10.89 -29.76
N ARG A 1012 14.75 12.08 -29.16
CA ARG A 1012 15.86 12.42 -28.23
C ARG A 1012 15.38 13.01 -26.91
N PHE A 1013 14.08 13.19 -26.75
CA PHE A 1013 13.46 13.70 -25.53
C PHE A 1013 12.31 12.80 -25.10
N ALA A 1014 12.21 12.56 -23.79
CA ALA A 1014 11.10 11.88 -23.16
C ALA A 1014 10.71 12.58 -21.85
N LEU A 1015 9.41 12.66 -21.58
CA LEU A 1015 8.84 13.13 -20.33
C LEU A 1015 7.61 12.29 -20.00
N SER A 1016 7.68 11.55 -18.90
CA SER A 1016 6.62 10.66 -18.47
C SER A 1016 6.05 11.04 -17.11
N THR A 1017 4.75 10.96 -16.95
CA THR A 1017 4.07 11.36 -15.72
C THR A 1017 2.74 10.66 -15.50
N TRP A 1018 2.16 10.86 -14.32
CA TRP A 1018 0.84 10.38 -13.98
C TRP A 1018 -0.22 11.45 -14.23
N ILE A 1019 -1.30 11.06 -14.90
CA ILE A 1019 -2.53 11.82 -15.09
C ILE A 1019 -3.71 11.02 -14.52
N TRP A 1020 -4.16 11.41 -13.33
CA TRP A 1020 -5.21 10.71 -12.59
C TRP A 1020 -6.62 11.20 -12.95
N ALA A 1021 -6.94 11.29 -14.25
CA ALA A 1021 -8.23 11.79 -14.74
C ALA A 1021 -9.38 10.89 -14.26
N TRP A 1022 -10.35 11.46 -13.55
CA TRP A 1022 -11.44 10.73 -12.90
C TRP A 1022 -12.59 10.43 -13.86
N TYR A 1023 -13.08 11.45 -14.58
CA TYR A 1023 -14.35 11.31 -15.28
C TYR A 1023 -14.24 10.45 -16.54
N GLU A 1024 -15.33 9.77 -16.90
CA GLU A 1024 -15.41 8.99 -18.13
C GLU A 1024 -15.36 9.88 -19.39
N ASP A 1025 -15.88 11.11 -19.31
CA ASP A 1025 -15.87 12.09 -20.42
C ASP A 1025 -14.50 12.75 -20.63
N SER A 1026 -13.54 12.58 -19.71
CA SER A 1026 -12.19 13.12 -19.80
C SER A 1026 -11.32 12.34 -20.80
N ARG A 1027 -11.69 12.44 -22.08
CA ARG A 1027 -11.07 11.73 -23.23
C ARG A 1027 -10.89 12.60 -24.47
N ASP A 1028 -11.42 13.82 -24.47
CA ASP A 1028 -11.32 14.73 -25.61
C ASP A 1028 -9.87 15.20 -25.86
N ILE A 1029 -9.59 15.49 -27.13
CA ILE A 1029 -8.32 16.03 -27.60
C ILE A 1029 -8.55 17.38 -28.30
N GLY A 1030 -7.60 18.31 -28.14
CA GLY A 1030 -7.63 19.62 -28.79
C GLY A 1030 -6.24 20.14 -29.13
N PHE A 1031 -6.17 21.12 -30.02
CA PHE A 1031 -4.98 21.90 -30.31
C PHE A 1031 -4.81 23.04 -29.30
N ILE A 1032 -3.56 23.32 -28.94
CA ILE A 1032 -3.14 24.51 -28.19
C ILE A 1032 -2.33 25.40 -29.12
N VAL A 1033 -2.70 26.68 -29.22
CA VAL A 1033 -1.85 27.75 -29.73
C VAL A 1033 -2.09 29.01 -28.89
N GLU A 1034 -1.05 29.54 -28.27
CA GLU A 1034 -1.06 30.79 -27.51
C GLU A 1034 0.12 31.66 -27.93
N GLY A 1035 -0.04 32.98 -27.91
CA GLY A 1035 1.08 33.93 -28.07
C GLY A 1035 1.78 33.94 -29.44
N GLY A 1036 1.20 33.30 -30.46
CA GLY A 1036 1.74 33.29 -31.82
C GLY A 1036 0.98 32.37 -32.77
N GLU A 1037 1.70 31.82 -33.75
CA GLU A 1037 1.15 30.90 -34.75
C GLU A 1037 2.00 29.61 -34.83
N ALA A 1038 1.34 28.49 -35.08
CA ALA A 1038 1.98 27.21 -35.35
C ALA A 1038 1.26 26.49 -36.50
N GLU A 1039 2.01 25.72 -37.28
CA GLU A 1039 1.47 24.87 -38.34
C GLU A 1039 1.55 23.41 -37.90
N PHE A 1040 0.39 22.80 -37.70
CA PHE A 1040 0.29 21.39 -37.35
C PHE A 1040 0.27 20.55 -38.63
N GLY A 1041 1.03 19.46 -38.68
CA GLY A 1041 0.78 18.39 -39.63
C GLY A 1041 -0.52 17.65 -39.29
N ASP A 1042 -0.93 16.74 -40.17
CA ASP A 1042 -2.07 15.86 -39.86
C ASP A 1042 -1.76 15.03 -38.62
N VAL A 1043 -2.73 14.99 -37.70
CA VAL A 1043 -2.60 14.28 -36.43
C VAL A 1043 -3.29 12.94 -36.58
N THR A 1044 -2.61 11.87 -36.19
CA THR A 1044 -3.20 10.52 -36.15
C THR A 1044 -3.22 10.01 -34.72
N VAL A 1045 -4.36 9.47 -34.30
CA VAL A 1045 -4.57 8.83 -33.01
C VAL A 1045 -4.94 7.37 -33.24
N TRP A 1046 -4.16 6.46 -32.67
CA TRP A 1046 -4.41 5.02 -32.68
C TRP A 1046 -4.93 4.60 -31.31
N GLU A 1047 -6.16 4.14 -31.26
CA GLU A 1047 -6.89 3.83 -30.02
C GLU A 1047 -6.88 2.34 -29.69
N GLY A 1048 -6.80 2.01 -28.41
CA GLY A 1048 -6.94 0.67 -27.84
C GLY A 1048 -5.63 0.11 -27.27
N LEU A 1049 -4.49 0.50 -27.84
CA LEU A 1049 -3.14 -0.02 -27.55
C LEU A 1049 -3.12 -1.57 -27.61
N VAL A 1050 -2.40 -2.23 -26.70
CA VAL A 1050 -2.37 -3.71 -26.59
C VAL A 1050 -2.60 -4.16 -25.15
N ASP A 1051 -3.10 -5.37 -24.99
CA ASP A 1051 -3.01 -6.06 -23.71
C ASP A 1051 -1.62 -6.69 -23.57
N ALA A 1052 -0.75 -6.06 -22.77
CA ALA A 1052 0.59 -6.57 -22.51
C ALA A 1052 0.59 -7.82 -21.64
N TRP A 1053 -0.52 -8.16 -20.98
CA TRP A 1053 -0.63 -9.27 -20.03
C TRP A 1053 -1.80 -10.20 -20.35
N PRO A 1054 -1.83 -10.83 -21.54
CA PRO A 1054 -2.99 -11.60 -22.00
C PRO A 1054 -3.30 -12.84 -21.15
N GLN A 1055 -2.39 -13.27 -20.26
CA GLN A 1055 -2.63 -14.37 -19.32
C GLN A 1055 -3.19 -13.92 -17.96
N ARG A 1056 -3.26 -12.62 -17.69
CA ARG A 1056 -3.88 -12.08 -16.47
C ARG A 1056 -5.38 -11.90 -16.68
N ALA A 1057 -6.14 -12.02 -15.58
CA ALA A 1057 -7.61 -11.99 -15.57
C ALA A 1057 -8.20 -10.58 -15.37
#